data_AF-A0AA42DJZ9-F1
#
_entry.id   AF-A0AA42DJZ9-F1
#
_cell.length_a   1.000
_cell.length_b   1.000
_cell.length_c   1.000
_cell.angle_alpha   90.00
_cell.angle_beta   90.00
_cell.angle_gamma   90.00
#
_symmetry.space_group_name_H-M   'P 1'
#
loop_
_entity.id
_entity.type
_entity.pdbx_description
1 polymer ?
#
loop_
_entity_poly.entity_id
_entity_poly.type
_entity_poly.pdbx_seq_one_letter_code
_entity_poly.pdbx_strand_id
1 'polypeptide(L)'
;MNLKQIYNFVARLNKRDKPYIIVDEQITLEAGKWEGFLEHDHVLEKTIEIYTLPNKAGDRVLAYTLDKKEEVWKTYLKVFSQYEALYITYETYGDMVEAEDINKLQGAAYYLENLINHVKNKLDFHHEDKVSHITGNERESWNSRAFQRDLDITNENLRTTNENLEATNQNLGLAQQEILNHKNTKDNPHAVNKHQIGLGNVEDIQQASKAEFILHKEDLSNPHQVTKTQVGLGNVDNIQQASKTEFNAHDSDTIRHLTSTERANWNDKYTRNEIDNKLAALEMNIDWKESVDTFADIATTYPEPQDGWTVNVNDTDYTYRFNGTKWIAVSANAIPKATSQIDGLMAKEDKNTLDDMNSKKHTHGNKGIIDALTQTVINNWNAAYTHLSDAIKHITAAERNLWNTVSNKVDKVSGKGLSTEDYTTAEKSKLSGIEANANRYVHPNDANTRHVTDTEKATWNGKANASHGNHVPATQTVNNKKFLRCDNTWQDVTPGNIGAAALEHDHDSRYYTETEANAKFVSKEDLGAAGYGDMTKAVYDTNGNGVVDRAESVAWTGVTGRPSSLPANGGNADTVDNLHASSFTRVHSGSVNFGGNNNEITTTQFINLLTNLGAFQQPHWIARGSWSYASNQIITDSGFGKIHLAGCIVEVLGTSTAYTIRILTPTTSSAGSALALNSEFVYINNGSSYSPGWRKIWTSNNDGVGSGMDADLLDGKHASDFLPRTGLTWNDLKGV
;
A
#
# COMPACT_ATOMS: atom_id res chain seq x y z
N MET A 1 16.13 -116.32 -24.25
CA MET A 1 15.26 -117.45 -23.87
C MET A 1 14.82 -117.22 -22.43
N ASN A 2 13.52 -117.16 -22.18
CA ASN A 2 12.92 -116.42 -21.07
C ASN A 2 12.95 -117.23 -19.76
N LEU A 3 13.41 -116.65 -18.63
CA LEU A 3 13.34 -117.25 -17.27
C LEU A 3 11.94 -117.80 -16.93
N LYS A 4 10.91 -117.31 -17.62
CA LYS A 4 9.53 -117.76 -17.61
C LYS A 4 9.34 -119.27 -17.84
N GLN A 5 10.21 -119.93 -18.62
CA GLN A 5 10.09 -121.37 -18.89
C GLN A 5 10.46 -122.25 -17.69
N ILE A 6 11.45 -121.83 -16.89
CA ILE A 6 11.82 -122.52 -15.65
C ILE A 6 10.70 -122.38 -14.61
N TYR A 7 10.11 -121.19 -14.51
CA TYR A 7 9.01 -120.91 -13.57
C TYR A 7 7.74 -121.74 -13.88
N ASN A 8 7.41 -121.92 -15.17
CA ASN A 8 6.26 -122.70 -15.60
C ASN A 8 6.42 -124.22 -15.38
N PHE A 9 7.65 -124.75 -15.46
CA PHE A 9 7.94 -126.15 -15.16
C PHE A 9 7.61 -126.52 -13.70
N VAL A 10 7.96 -125.63 -12.76
CA VAL A 10 7.66 -125.83 -11.33
C VAL A 10 6.15 -125.88 -11.05
N ALA A 11 5.35 -125.12 -11.80
CA ALA A 11 3.90 -125.11 -11.64
C ALA A 11 3.24 -126.44 -12.05
N ARG A 12 3.77 -127.11 -13.09
CA ARG A 12 3.29 -128.40 -13.63
C ARG A 12 3.72 -129.64 -12.83
N LEU A 13 4.55 -129.48 -11.80
CA LEU A 13 5.03 -130.58 -10.96
C LEU A 13 4.03 -130.99 -9.85
N ASN A 14 2.94 -130.25 -9.67
CA ASN A 14 2.05 -130.38 -8.51
C ASN A 14 1.00 -131.50 -8.65
N LYS A 15 1.45 -132.77 -8.55
CA LYS A 15 0.53 -133.86 -8.18
C LYS A 15 0.12 -133.66 -6.72
N ARG A 16 -1.16 -133.40 -6.46
CA ARG A 16 -1.66 -133.27 -5.08
C ARG A 16 -2.11 -134.64 -4.57
N ASP A 17 -1.92 -134.92 -3.28
CA ASP A 17 -2.35 -136.20 -2.67
C ASP A 17 -3.87 -136.28 -2.46
N LYS A 18 -4.57 -135.14 -2.54
CA LYS A 18 -6.03 -135.04 -2.42
C LYS A 18 -6.58 -134.35 -3.66
N PRO A 19 -7.71 -134.81 -4.22
CA PRO A 19 -8.28 -134.20 -5.40
C PRO A 19 -8.82 -132.81 -5.04
N TYR A 20 -8.77 -131.89 -5.99
CA TYR A 20 -9.33 -130.55 -5.88
C TYR A 20 -10.33 -130.28 -7.01
N ILE A 21 -11.30 -129.41 -6.73
CA ILE A 21 -12.40 -129.12 -7.66
C ILE A 21 -11.93 -128.06 -8.66
N ILE A 22 -12.08 -128.37 -9.94
CA ILE A 22 -12.12 -127.39 -11.04
C ILE A 22 -13.56 -126.95 -11.19
N VAL A 23 -13.81 -125.66 -10.99
CA VAL A 23 -15.12 -125.05 -11.14
C VAL A 23 -15.17 -124.40 -12.51
N ASP A 24 -16.21 -124.71 -13.27
CA ASP A 24 -16.56 -124.06 -14.54
C ASP A 24 -15.48 -124.06 -15.63
N GLU A 25 -14.96 -125.24 -15.96
CA GLU A 25 -14.27 -125.39 -17.24
C GLU A 25 -15.28 -125.16 -18.38
N GLN A 26 -15.13 -124.04 -19.07
CA GLN A 26 -16.04 -123.64 -20.12
C GLN A 26 -15.68 -124.35 -21.43
N ILE A 27 -16.62 -125.11 -21.96
CA ILE A 27 -16.53 -125.69 -23.29
C ILE A 27 -17.53 -124.99 -24.22
N THR A 28 -17.12 -124.78 -25.46
CA THR A 28 -17.97 -124.20 -26.50
C THR A 28 -18.39 -125.29 -27.47
N LEU A 29 -19.69 -125.45 -27.69
CA LEU A 29 -20.25 -126.49 -28.55
C LEU A 29 -20.37 -125.95 -29.97
N GLU A 30 -19.91 -126.73 -30.94
CA GLU A 30 -20.09 -126.44 -32.36
C GLU A 30 -21.19 -127.35 -32.93
N ALA A 31 -22.22 -126.74 -33.54
CA ALA A 31 -23.40 -127.45 -34.06
C ALA A 31 -24.11 -128.36 -33.03
N GLY A 32 -24.15 -127.93 -31.76
CA GLY A 32 -24.88 -128.59 -30.67
C GLY A 32 -24.18 -129.79 -30.04
N LYS A 33 -22.89 -129.98 -30.33
CA LYS A 33 -22.05 -131.06 -29.78
C LYS A 33 -20.67 -130.51 -29.41
N TRP A 34 -20.07 -131.07 -28.36
CA TRP A 34 -18.64 -130.97 -28.09
C TRP A 34 -18.07 -132.36 -27.81
N GLU A 35 -16.88 -132.64 -28.34
CA GLU A 35 -16.11 -133.84 -28.01
C GLU A 35 -14.63 -133.49 -27.89
N GLY A 36 -14.01 -133.84 -26.76
CA GLY A 36 -12.62 -133.50 -26.48
C GLY A 36 -12.15 -134.04 -25.13
N PHE A 37 -10.86 -133.87 -24.85
CA PHE A 37 -10.30 -134.11 -23.52
C PHE A 37 -10.55 -132.90 -22.63
N LEU A 38 -10.84 -133.14 -21.35
CA LEU A 38 -10.83 -132.09 -20.33
C LEU A 38 -9.40 -131.55 -20.16
N GLU A 39 -9.27 -130.28 -19.78
CA GLU A 39 -7.97 -129.60 -19.70
C GLU A 39 -7.00 -130.25 -18.71
N HIS A 40 -7.52 -130.82 -17.61
CA HIS A 40 -6.71 -131.39 -16.54
C HIS A 40 -6.61 -132.92 -16.60
N ASP A 41 -5.49 -133.44 -16.10
CA ASP A 41 -5.25 -134.89 -16.02
C ASP A 41 -5.95 -135.53 -14.81
N HIS A 42 -6.10 -136.86 -14.79
CA HIS A 42 -6.64 -137.64 -13.66
C HIS A 42 -7.97 -137.12 -13.08
N VAL A 43 -8.86 -136.67 -13.94
CA VAL A 43 -10.22 -136.26 -13.55
C VAL A 43 -10.97 -137.44 -12.94
N LEU A 44 -11.56 -137.22 -11.78
CA LEU A 44 -12.45 -138.15 -11.12
C LEU A 44 -13.79 -138.15 -11.84
N GLU A 45 -13.93 -139.02 -12.84
CA GLU A 45 -15.07 -139.15 -13.75
C GLU A 45 -16.46 -139.08 -13.06
N LYS A 46 -16.59 -139.64 -11.85
CA LYS A 46 -17.86 -139.64 -11.07
C LYS A 46 -18.28 -138.27 -10.53
N THR A 47 -17.38 -137.29 -10.54
CA THR A 47 -17.61 -135.95 -10.00
C THR A 47 -17.96 -134.93 -11.08
N ILE A 48 -18.01 -135.35 -12.35
CA ILE A 48 -18.30 -134.48 -13.48
C ILE A 48 -19.77 -134.04 -13.44
N GLU A 49 -19.97 -132.73 -13.41
CA GLU A 49 -21.27 -132.09 -13.51
C GLU A 49 -21.23 -130.97 -14.54
N ILE A 50 -22.23 -130.93 -15.43
CA ILE A 50 -22.24 -130.01 -16.58
C ILE A 50 -23.48 -129.11 -16.50
N TYR A 51 -23.27 -127.81 -16.63
CA TYR A 51 -24.30 -126.80 -16.48
C TYR A 51 -24.30 -125.80 -17.64
N THR A 52 -25.45 -125.20 -17.92
CA THR A 52 -25.60 -124.20 -19.00
C THR A 52 -25.09 -122.82 -18.61
N LEU A 53 -24.85 -122.56 -17.33
CA LEU A 53 -24.24 -121.33 -16.82
C LEU A 53 -23.12 -121.65 -15.80
N PRO A 54 -22.20 -120.71 -15.54
CA PRO A 54 -21.15 -120.88 -14.54
C PRO A 54 -21.71 -121.08 -13.12
N ASN A 55 -20.88 -121.61 -12.24
CA ASN A 55 -21.02 -121.88 -10.82
C ASN A 55 -22.12 -122.88 -10.51
N LYS A 56 -22.25 -123.90 -11.36
CA LYS A 56 -23.34 -124.88 -11.31
C LYS A 56 -24.73 -124.25 -11.39
N ALA A 57 -24.86 -123.11 -12.05
CA ALA A 57 -26.13 -122.42 -12.25
C ALA A 57 -26.76 -122.79 -13.60
N GLY A 58 -28.06 -122.50 -13.75
CA GLY A 58 -28.82 -122.89 -14.94
C GLY A 58 -29.20 -124.37 -14.94
N ASP A 59 -29.52 -124.89 -16.12
CA ASP A 59 -30.00 -126.26 -16.28
C ASP A 59 -28.83 -127.24 -16.33
N ARG A 60 -28.98 -128.38 -15.64
CA ARG A 60 -27.96 -129.44 -15.64
C ARG A 60 -28.09 -130.27 -16.92
N VAL A 61 -27.00 -130.39 -17.66
CA VAL A 61 -26.93 -131.22 -18.88
C VAL A 61 -26.55 -132.64 -18.48
N LEU A 62 -27.51 -133.57 -18.60
CA LEU A 62 -27.32 -134.98 -18.29
C LEU A 62 -26.97 -135.84 -19.51
N ALA A 63 -27.09 -135.27 -20.72
CA ALA A 63 -26.81 -135.94 -21.98
C ALA A 63 -25.32 -135.82 -22.34
N TYR A 64 -24.48 -136.60 -21.66
CA TYR A 64 -23.06 -136.75 -21.99
C TYR A 64 -22.59 -138.20 -21.88
N THR A 65 -21.51 -138.52 -22.59
CA THR A 65 -20.84 -139.81 -22.54
C THR A 65 -19.35 -139.61 -22.27
N LEU A 66 -18.79 -140.47 -21.43
CA LEU A 66 -17.35 -140.55 -21.18
C LEU A 66 -16.78 -141.68 -22.02
N ASP A 67 -15.67 -141.42 -22.70
CA ASP A 67 -14.99 -142.38 -23.57
C ASP A 67 -13.55 -142.54 -23.09
N LYS A 68 -13.01 -143.77 -23.07
CA LYS A 68 -11.58 -143.99 -22.79
C LYS A 68 -10.82 -144.08 -24.10
N LYS A 69 -10.02 -143.04 -24.38
CA LYS A 69 -9.09 -142.99 -25.53
C LYS A 69 -7.67 -143.36 -25.05
N GLU A 70 -6.74 -143.62 -25.98
CA GLU A 70 -5.40 -144.21 -25.72
C GLU A 70 -4.53 -143.47 -24.66
N GLU A 71 -4.88 -142.25 -24.28
CA GLU A 71 -4.28 -141.50 -23.17
C GLU A 71 -4.97 -141.86 -21.84
N VAL A 72 -4.45 -142.89 -21.17
CA VAL A 72 -5.09 -143.55 -20.00
C VAL A 72 -5.36 -142.63 -18.79
N TRP A 73 -4.77 -141.44 -18.77
CA TRP A 73 -4.81 -140.48 -17.66
C TRP A 73 -5.62 -139.22 -17.96
N LYS A 74 -6.08 -138.99 -19.20
CA LYS A 74 -6.99 -137.89 -19.55
C LYS A 74 -8.42 -138.40 -19.73
N THR A 75 -9.38 -137.58 -19.33
CA THR A 75 -10.80 -137.92 -19.46
C THR A 75 -11.36 -137.29 -20.73
N TYR A 76 -11.77 -138.14 -21.68
CA TYR A 76 -12.43 -137.71 -22.91
C TYR A 76 -13.95 -137.67 -22.71
N LEU A 77 -14.54 -136.52 -22.97
CA LEU A 77 -15.95 -136.25 -22.73
C LEU A 77 -16.62 -135.81 -24.03
N LYS A 78 -17.84 -136.31 -24.24
CA LYS A 78 -18.69 -135.94 -25.36
C LYS A 78 -20.05 -135.51 -24.85
N VAL A 79 -20.44 -134.28 -25.17
CA VAL A 79 -21.64 -133.62 -24.64
C VAL A 79 -22.48 -133.12 -25.79
N PHE A 80 -23.80 -133.23 -25.66
CA PHE A 80 -24.76 -132.70 -26.61
C PHE A 80 -25.69 -131.72 -25.91
N SER A 81 -25.84 -130.53 -26.45
CA SER A 81 -26.71 -129.49 -25.90
C SER A 81 -27.07 -128.47 -26.96
N GLN A 82 -28.24 -127.84 -26.82
CA GLN A 82 -28.68 -126.73 -27.67
C GLN A 82 -27.99 -125.40 -27.33
N TYR A 83 -27.26 -125.34 -26.20
CA TYR A 83 -26.54 -124.15 -25.77
C TYR A 83 -25.12 -124.12 -26.35
N GLU A 84 -24.67 -122.94 -26.75
CA GLU A 84 -23.35 -122.75 -27.38
C GLU A 84 -22.19 -122.86 -26.39
N ALA A 85 -22.43 -122.66 -25.08
CA ALA A 85 -21.41 -122.82 -24.04
C ALA A 85 -21.96 -123.62 -22.88
N LEU A 86 -21.14 -124.52 -22.34
CA LEU A 86 -21.41 -125.27 -21.12
C LEU A 86 -20.23 -125.14 -20.17
N TYR A 87 -20.51 -125.29 -18.88
CA TYR A 87 -19.53 -125.17 -17.82
C TYR A 87 -19.48 -126.48 -17.04
N ILE A 88 -18.30 -127.09 -17.04
CA ILE A 88 -18.07 -128.41 -16.47
C ILE A 88 -17.34 -128.21 -15.14
N THR A 89 -17.88 -128.83 -14.09
CA THR A 89 -17.24 -128.90 -12.78
C THR A 89 -16.86 -130.33 -12.48
N TYR A 90 -15.63 -130.57 -12.02
CA TYR A 90 -15.13 -131.90 -11.67
C TYR A 90 -13.96 -131.82 -10.69
N GLU A 91 -13.63 -132.93 -10.04
CA GLU A 91 -12.45 -133.07 -9.19
C GLU A 91 -11.28 -133.72 -9.94
N THR A 92 -10.05 -133.25 -9.71
CA THR A 92 -8.80 -133.78 -10.32
C THR A 92 -7.65 -133.79 -9.31
N TYR A 93 -6.66 -134.67 -9.50
CA TYR A 93 -5.39 -134.68 -8.77
C TYR A 93 -4.30 -133.75 -9.37
N GLY A 94 -4.56 -133.15 -10.53
CA GLY A 94 -3.65 -132.24 -11.25
C GLY A 94 -2.80 -132.92 -12.33
N ASP A 95 -2.13 -132.08 -13.13
CA ASP A 95 -1.37 -132.45 -14.33
C ASP A 95 -0.03 -133.14 -14.05
N MET A 96 0.50 -133.91 -15.00
CA MET A 96 1.85 -134.51 -14.93
C MET A 96 2.84 -133.88 -15.92
N VAL A 97 4.14 -133.92 -15.58
CA VAL A 97 5.22 -133.42 -16.44
C VAL A 97 5.50 -134.41 -17.59
N GLU A 98 5.51 -133.90 -18.82
CA GLU A 98 5.79 -134.66 -20.04
C GLU A 98 7.28 -134.63 -20.43
N ALA A 99 7.71 -135.57 -21.29
CA ALA A 99 9.10 -135.64 -21.78
C ALA A 99 9.53 -134.36 -22.55
N GLU A 100 8.59 -133.72 -23.25
CA GLU A 100 8.81 -132.47 -23.99
C GLU A 100 9.14 -131.30 -23.04
N ASP A 101 8.53 -131.29 -21.86
CA ASP A 101 8.75 -130.24 -20.85
C ASP A 101 10.14 -130.35 -20.20
N ILE A 102 10.64 -131.58 -20.01
CA ILE A 102 12.01 -131.84 -19.54
C ILE A 102 13.05 -131.37 -20.56
N ASN A 103 12.83 -131.63 -21.85
CA ASN A 103 13.74 -131.21 -22.91
C ASN A 103 13.86 -129.68 -23.01
N LYS A 104 12.74 -128.95 -22.83
CA LYS A 104 12.74 -127.47 -22.80
C LYS A 104 13.50 -126.92 -21.59
N LEU A 105 13.41 -127.57 -20.42
CA LEU A 105 14.16 -127.20 -19.23
C LEU A 105 15.67 -127.40 -19.41
N GLN A 106 16.08 -128.51 -20.03
CA GLN A 106 17.50 -128.77 -20.36
C GLN A 106 18.08 -127.71 -21.31
N GLY A 107 17.32 -127.30 -22.33
CA GLY A 107 17.76 -126.23 -23.25
C GLY A 107 17.94 -124.87 -22.55
N ALA A 108 17.03 -124.51 -21.63
CA ALA A 108 17.13 -123.28 -20.87
C ALA A 108 18.33 -123.27 -19.89
N ALA A 109 18.59 -124.40 -19.23
CA ALA A 109 19.74 -124.56 -18.34
C ALA A 109 21.08 -124.41 -19.08
N TYR A 110 21.21 -125.02 -20.26
CA TYR A 110 22.39 -124.91 -21.11
C TYR A 110 22.67 -123.46 -21.56
N TYR A 111 21.62 -122.68 -21.84
CA TYR A 111 21.77 -121.28 -22.24
C TYR A 111 22.22 -120.38 -21.06
N LEU A 112 21.71 -120.66 -19.87
CA LEU A 112 22.10 -119.93 -18.65
C LEU A 112 23.57 -120.19 -18.29
N GLU A 113 24.02 -121.44 -18.44
CA GLU A 113 25.41 -121.82 -18.18
C GLU A 113 26.39 -121.12 -19.14
N ASN A 114 26.03 -120.99 -20.42
CA ASN A 114 26.81 -120.22 -21.38
C ASN A 114 26.85 -118.71 -21.08
N LEU A 115 25.73 -118.14 -20.62
CA LEU A 115 25.69 -116.72 -20.21
C LEU A 115 26.57 -116.47 -18.98
N ILE A 116 26.53 -117.37 -17.99
CA ILE A 116 27.39 -117.30 -16.81
C ILE A 116 28.87 -117.38 -17.21
N ASN A 117 29.22 -118.28 -18.13
CA ASN A 117 30.59 -118.38 -18.65
C ASN A 117 31.00 -117.13 -19.45
N HIS A 118 30.09 -116.53 -20.22
CA HIS A 118 30.36 -115.27 -20.92
C HIS A 118 30.62 -114.10 -19.96
N VAL A 119 29.83 -114.00 -18.88
CA VAL A 119 30.02 -112.97 -17.85
C VAL A 119 31.31 -113.21 -17.05
N LYS A 120 31.62 -114.46 -16.70
CA LYS A 120 32.90 -114.81 -16.06
C LYS A 120 34.10 -114.44 -16.94
N ASN A 121 34.07 -114.80 -18.23
CA ASN A 121 35.14 -114.43 -19.16
C ASN A 121 35.28 -112.90 -19.32
N LYS A 122 34.17 -112.15 -19.32
CA LYS A 122 34.22 -110.68 -19.31
C LYS A 122 34.83 -110.13 -18.03
N LEU A 123 34.55 -110.73 -16.88
CA LEU A 123 35.09 -110.30 -15.60
C LEU A 123 36.59 -110.59 -15.48
N ASP A 124 37.03 -111.75 -15.98
CA ASP A 124 38.44 -112.13 -16.00
C ASP A 124 39.24 -111.22 -16.96
N PHE A 125 38.68 -110.89 -18.14
CA PHE A 125 39.26 -109.89 -19.04
C PHE A 125 39.34 -108.49 -18.40
N HIS A 126 38.39 -108.13 -17.54
CA HIS A 126 38.40 -106.83 -16.86
C HIS A 126 39.44 -106.74 -15.72
N HIS A 127 39.90 -107.89 -15.20
CA HIS A 127 40.90 -107.97 -14.13
C HIS A 127 42.34 -107.91 -14.67
N GLU A 128 42.56 -108.32 -15.93
CA GLU A 128 43.87 -108.25 -16.61
C GLU A 128 44.07 -106.98 -17.44
N ASP A 129 43.02 -106.22 -17.74
CA ASP A 129 43.08 -104.95 -18.46
C ASP A 129 43.52 -103.78 -17.55
N LYS A 130 44.84 -103.53 -17.53
CA LYS A 130 45.44 -102.34 -16.89
C LYS A 130 45.29 -101.04 -17.69
N VAL A 131 44.69 -101.07 -18.89
CA VAL A 131 44.67 -99.92 -19.81
C VAL A 131 43.33 -99.18 -19.79
N SER A 132 42.27 -99.74 -19.19
CA SER A 132 40.95 -99.10 -19.11
C SER A 132 40.59 -98.46 -17.76
N HIS A 133 41.48 -98.48 -16.76
CA HIS A 133 41.28 -97.76 -15.48
C HIS A 133 42.41 -96.75 -15.24
N ILE A 134 42.04 -95.46 -15.17
CA ILE A 134 42.96 -94.34 -14.85
C ILE A 134 43.72 -94.69 -13.57
N THR A 135 45.05 -94.76 -13.65
CA THR A 135 45.90 -95.06 -12.49
C THR A 135 45.75 -93.98 -11.41
N GLY A 136 46.03 -94.28 -10.14
CA GLY A 136 45.96 -93.29 -9.05
C GLY A 136 46.77 -92.02 -9.35
N ASN A 137 47.96 -92.20 -9.94
CA ASN A 137 48.83 -91.10 -10.36
C ASN A 137 48.24 -90.29 -11.53
N GLU A 138 47.56 -90.93 -12.49
CA GLU A 138 46.86 -90.21 -13.55
C GLU A 138 45.63 -89.46 -13.03
N ARG A 139 44.92 -89.99 -12.04
CA ARG A 139 43.80 -89.30 -11.39
C ARG A 139 44.28 -88.07 -10.61
N GLU A 140 45.38 -88.18 -9.87
CA GLU A 140 46.01 -87.04 -9.20
C GLU A 140 46.53 -86.01 -10.21
N SER A 141 47.10 -86.47 -11.33
CA SER A 141 47.51 -85.60 -12.44
C SER A 141 46.33 -84.89 -13.10
N TRP A 142 45.19 -85.56 -13.27
CA TRP A 142 43.96 -84.96 -13.81
C TRP A 142 43.34 -83.97 -12.84
N ASN A 143 43.28 -84.29 -11.54
CA ASN A 143 42.80 -83.38 -10.51
C ASN A 143 43.70 -82.14 -10.39
N SER A 144 45.02 -82.31 -10.47
CA SER A 144 45.98 -81.21 -10.47
C SER A 144 45.84 -80.34 -11.71
N ARG A 145 45.61 -80.95 -12.89
CA ARG A 145 45.33 -80.21 -14.14
C ARG A 145 43.99 -79.49 -14.11
N ALA A 146 42.96 -80.07 -13.50
CA ALA A 146 41.66 -79.43 -13.33
C ALA A 146 41.77 -78.22 -12.40
N PHE A 147 42.44 -78.37 -11.25
CA PHE A 147 42.72 -77.26 -10.34
C PHE A 147 43.56 -76.17 -10.99
N GLN A 148 44.60 -76.54 -11.74
CA GLN A 148 45.42 -75.58 -12.47
C GLN A 148 44.61 -74.86 -13.54
N ARG A 149 43.73 -75.56 -14.26
CA ARG A 149 42.85 -74.95 -15.25
C ARG A 149 41.86 -73.97 -14.62
N ASP A 150 41.28 -74.31 -13.47
CA ASP A 150 40.37 -73.41 -12.75
C ASP A 150 41.13 -72.19 -12.20
N LEU A 151 42.37 -72.38 -11.74
CA LEU A 151 43.27 -71.30 -11.34
C LEU A 151 43.63 -70.40 -12.52
N ASP A 152 43.94 -70.97 -13.68
CA ASP A 152 44.25 -70.23 -14.91
C ASP A 152 43.04 -69.45 -15.41
N ILE A 153 41.85 -70.05 -15.40
CA ILE A 153 40.58 -69.38 -15.74
C ILE A 153 40.32 -68.22 -14.75
N THR A 154 40.55 -68.44 -13.47
CA THR A 154 40.35 -67.41 -12.44
C THR A 154 41.34 -66.26 -12.62
N ASN A 155 42.61 -66.56 -12.87
CA ASN A 155 43.64 -65.55 -13.13
C ASN A 155 43.35 -64.76 -14.40
N GLU A 156 42.87 -65.43 -15.45
CA GLU A 156 42.48 -64.77 -16.69
C GLU A 156 41.26 -63.85 -16.50
N ASN A 157 40.24 -64.32 -15.78
CA ASN A 157 39.09 -63.48 -15.42
C ASN A 157 39.50 -62.27 -14.57
N LEU A 158 40.42 -62.44 -13.62
CA LEU A 158 40.98 -61.36 -12.83
C LEU A 158 41.76 -60.37 -13.71
N ARG A 159 42.58 -60.86 -14.64
CA ARG A 159 43.32 -60.04 -15.61
C ARG A 159 42.37 -59.20 -16.46
N THR A 160 41.35 -59.82 -17.06
CA THR A 160 40.34 -59.12 -17.86
C THR A 160 39.56 -58.09 -17.04
N THR A 161 39.23 -58.42 -15.79
CA THR A 161 38.55 -57.47 -14.89
C THR A 161 39.42 -56.27 -14.57
N ASN A 162 40.71 -56.48 -14.31
CA ASN A 162 41.66 -55.41 -14.06
C ASN A 162 41.86 -54.53 -15.30
N GLU A 163 41.98 -55.12 -16.49
CA GLU A 163 42.07 -54.37 -17.76
C GLU A 163 40.82 -53.51 -18.00
N ASN A 164 39.63 -54.05 -17.75
CA ASN A 164 38.37 -53.29 -17.84
C ASN A 164 38.30 -52.15 -16.80
N LEU A 165 38.81 -52.38 -15.59
CA LEU A 165 38.87 -51.37 -14.54
C LEU A 165 39.85 -50.25 -14.91
N GLU A 166 41.03 -50.60 -15.43
CA GLU A 166 42.02 -49.63 -15.93
C GLU A 166 41.46 -48.80 -17.08
N ALA A 167 40.79 -49.42 -18.05
CA ALA A 167 40.11 -48.72 -19.15
C ALA A 167 39.02 -47.77 -18.62
N THR A 168 38.24 -48.21 -17.64
CA THR A 168 37.22 -47.36 -16.99
C THR A 168 37.84 -46.17 -16.26
N ASN A 169 38.94 -46.39 -15.53
CA ASN A 169 39.65 -45.33 -14.83
C ASN A 169 40.29 -44.32 -15.80
N GLN A 170 40.84 -44.78 -16.94
CA GLN A 170 41.32 -43.88 -17.99
C GLN A 170 40.17 -43.05 -18.56
N ASN A 171 39.02 -43.66 -18.88
CA ASN A 171 37.85 -42.94 -19.38
C ASN A 171 37.32 -41.92 -18.35
N LEU A 172 37.31 -42.27 -17.06
CA LEU A 172 36.92 -41.34 -16.00
C LEU A 172 37.91 -40.16 -15.89
N GLY A 173 39.22 -40.43 -16.01
CA GLY A 173 40.25 -39.39 -16.03
C GLY A 173 40.12 -38.46 -17.23
N LEU A 174 39.83 -39.00 -18.42
CA LEU A 174 39.56 -38.22 -19.63
C LEU A 174 38.29 -37.37 -19.45
N ALA A 175 37.20 -37.94 -18.92
CA ALA A 175 35.97 -37.19 -18.65
C ALA A 175 36.18 -36.08 -17.62
N GLN A 176 36.96 -36.32 -16.56
CA GLN A 176 37.33 -35.28 -15.59
C GLN A 176 38.16 -34.17 -16.25
N GLN A 177 39.09 -34.54 -17.13
CA GLN A 177 39.89 -33.58 -17.89
C GLN A 177 39.02 -32.78 -18.87
N GLU A 178 38.06 -33.40 -19.55
CA GLU A 178 37.10 -32.72 -20.42
C GLU A 178 36.21 -31.75 -19.65
N ILE A 179 35.72 -32.13 -18.46
CA ILE A 179 34.95 -31.24 -17.59
C ILE A 179 35.81 -30.07 -17.10
N LEU A 180 37.06 -30.34 -16.71
CA LEU A 180 38.00 -29.31 -16.29
C LEU A 180 38.34 -28.37 -17.45
N ASN A 181 38.56 -28.92 -18.65
CA ASN A 181 38.76 -28.17 -19.87
C ASN A 181 37.51 -27.34 -20.18
N HIS A 182 36.30 -27.89 -20.19
CA HIS A 182 35.05 -27.15 -20.39
C HIS A 182 34.86 -26.02 -19.37
N LYS A 183 35.15 -26.27 -18.09
CA LYS A 183 35.12 -25.24 -17.02
C LYS A 183 36.12 -24.11 -17.28
N ASN A 184 37.26 -24.44 -17.87
CA ASN A 184 38.36 -23.51 -18.16
C ASN A 184 38.29 -22.90 -19.57
N THR A 185 37.51 -23.48 -20.49
CA THR A 185 37.25 -22.95 -21.82
C THR A 185 36.46 -21.66 -21.66
N LYS A 186 37.07 -20.56 -22.10
CA LYS A 186 36.46 -19.22 -22.17
C LYS A 186 36.15 -18.81 -23.61
N ASP A 187 36.21 -19.76 -24.55
CA ASP A 187 35.86 -19.53 -25.94
C ASP A 187 34.36 -19.70 -26.17
N ASN A 188 33.82 -18.93 -27.12
CA ASN A 188 32.39 -18.79 -27.34
C ASN A 188 31.68 -20.10 -27.73
N PRO A 189 30.57 -20.58 -27.08
CA PRO A 189 29.47 -19.83 -26.48
C PRO A 189 29.72 -19.20 -25.10
N HIS A 190 30.97 -19.10 -24.63
CA HIS A 190 31.38 -18.21 -23.53
C HIS A 190 32.27 -17.00 -23.91
N ALA A 191 32.04 -16.35 -25.06
CA ALA A 191 32.64 -15.04 -25.41
C ALA A 191 31.99 -14.44 -26.68
N VAL A 192 30.66 -14.44 -26.78
CA VAL A 192 29.98 -13.70 -27.85
C VAL A 192 30.31 -12.24 -27.62
N ASN A 193 31.09 -11.63 -28.51
CA ASN A 193 31.26 -10.18 -28.45
C ASN A 193 29.94 -9.54 -28.88
N LYS A 194 29.67 -8.33 -28.41
CA LYS A 194 28.43 -7.59 -28.71
C LYS A 194 28.04 -7.59 -30.19
N HIS A 195 29.00 -7.61 -31.10
CA HIS A 195 28.73 -7.71 -32.54
C HIS A 195 28.07 -9.03 -32.95
N GLN A 196 28.50 -10.16 -32.38
CA GLN A 196 28.02 -11.50 -32.71
C GLN A 196 26.56 -11.75 -32.29
N ILE A 197 26.04 -10.98 -31.33
CA ILE A 197 24.63 -11.03 -30.89
C ILE A 197 23.81 -9.84 -31.39
N GLY A 198 24.32 -9.06 -32.34
CA GLY A 198 23.61 -7.90 -32.90
C GLY A 198 23.55 -6.66 -31.99
N LEU A 199 24.28 -6.67 -30.87
CA LEU A 199 24.42 -5.57 -29.91
C LEU A 199 25.71 -4.75 -30.12
N GLY A 200 26.38 -4.88 -31.27
CA GLY A 200 27.72 -4.32 -31.52
C GLY A 200 27.86 -2.81 -31.31
N ASN A 201 26.76 -2.09 -31.58
CA ASN A 201 26.63 -0.64 -31.41
C ASN A 201 26.01 -0.24 -30.06
N VAL A 202 25.68 -1.21 -29.21
CA VAL A 202 25.21 -0.97 -27.85
C VAL A 202 26.44 -0.84 -26.96
N GLU A 203 26.55 0.28 -26.25
CA GLU A 203 27.53 0.42 -25.17
C GLU A 203 27.11 -0.49 -24.00
N ASP A 204 28.05 -1.28 -23.49
CA ASP A 204 27.85 -2.17 -22.33
C ASP A 204 27.74 -1.29 -21.07
N ILE A 205 26.59 -0.63 -20.91
CA ILE A 205 26.12 0.15 -19.76
C ILE A 205 27.24 0.60 -18.80
N GLN A 206 27.57 1.90 -18.80
CA GLN A 206 28.25 2.56 -17.69
C GLN A 206 27.37 2.50 -16.42
N GLN A 207 27.24 1.33 -15.79
CA GLN A 207 26.69 1.26 -14.44
C GLN A 207 27.79 1.69 -13.49
N ALA A 208 27.53 2.80 -12.80
CA ALA A 208 28.34 3.29 -11.70
C ALA A 208 28.73 2.12 -10.78
N SER A 209 30.04 1.94 -10.55
CA SER A 209 30.58 1.06 -9.51
C SER A 209 29.90 1.33 -8.17
N LYS A 210 29.97 0.40 -7.21
CA LYS A 210 29.43 0.65 -5.86
C LYS A 210 29.97 1.95 -5.24
N ALA A 211 31.21 2.33 -5.57
CA ALA A 211 31.81 3.60 -5.16
C ALA A 211 31.18 4.80 -5.88
N GLU A 212 30.97 4.72 -7.20
CA GLU A 212 30.29 5.76 -7.98
C GLU A 212 28.81 5.89 -7.63
N PHE A 213 28.13 4.79 -7.27
CA PHE A 213 26.76 4.80 -6.76
C PHE A 213 26.68 5.41 -5.36
N ILE A 214 27.64 5.11 -4.48
CA ILE A 214 27.75 5.78 -3.18
C ILE A 214 28.03 7.27 -3.39
N LEU A 215 28.96 7.63 -4.29
CA LEU A 215 29.21 9.02 -4.64
C LEU A 215 27.98 9.70 -5.21
N HIS A 216 27.22 9.05 -6.11
CA HIS A 216 25.99 9.60 -6.68
C HIS A 216 24.87 9.74 -5.65
N LYS A 217 24.73 8.79 -4.73
CA LYS A 217 23.79 8.87 -3.60
C LYS A 217 24.12 10.03 -2.66
N GLU A 218 25.42 10.31 -2.49
CA GLU A 218 25.94 11.43 -1.70
C GLU A 218 26.09 12.71 -2.54
N ASP A 219 25.85 12.64 -3.86
CA ASP A 219 25.98 13.75 -4.81
C ASP A 219 24.73 14.61 -4.78
N LEU A 220 24.92 15.86 -4.35
CA LEU A 220 23.90 16.89 -4.24
C LEU A 220 24.00 17.89 -5.40
N SER A 221 24.85 17.62 -6.39
CA SER A 221 25.02 18.45 -7.56
C SER A 221 24.13 17.98 -8.72
N ASN A 222 22.88 18.46 -8.69
CA ASN A 222 21.98 18.61 -9.84
C ASN A 222 21.14 17.39 -10.33
N PRO A 223 19.86 17.33 -9.94
CA PRO A 223 19.25 18.06 -8.84
C PRO A 223 18.91 17.15 -7.67
N HIS A 224 19.66 17.33 -6.59
CA HIS A 224 19.12 17.30 -5.24
C HIS A 224 19.62 18.56 -4.50
N GLN A 225 18.89 19.06 -3.50
CA GLN A 225 19.08 20.39 -2.87
C GLN A 225 18.88 21.61 -3.79
N VAL A 226 17.92 21.53 -4.73
CA VAL A 226 17.51 22.72 -5.48
C VAL A 226 17.14 23.86 -4.52
N THR A 227 17.93 24.93 -4.57
CA THR A 227 17.69 26.15 -3.81
C THR A 227 16.44 26.84 -4.35
N LYS A 228 15.77 27.65 -3.52
CA LYS A 228 14.61 28.44 -3.97
C LYS A 228 14.88 29.19 -5.27
N THR A 229 16.09 29.70 -5.44
CA THR A 229 16.54 30.37 -6.66
C THR A 229 16.53 29.47 -7.89
N GLN A 230 16.96 28.22 -7.77
CA GLN A 230 17.05 27.27 -8.89
C GLN A 230 15.69 26.83 -9.43
N VAL A 231 14.63 26.89 -8.62
CA VAL A 231 13.25 26.62 -9.03
C VAL A 231 12.43 27.89 -9.30
N GLY A 232 13.09 29.06 -9.41
CA GLY A 232 12.42 30.33 -9.70
C GLY A 232 11.64 30.93 -8.52
N LEU A 233 11.79 30.37 -7.32
CA LEU A 233 11.17 30.83 -6.07
C LEU A 233 12.13 31.66 -5.20
N GLY A 234 13.25 32.13 -5.75
CA GLY A 234 14.32 32.82 -5.01
C GLY A 234 13.86 34.11 -4.32
N ASN A 235 12.84 34.77 -4.87
CA ASN A 235 12.21 35.98 -4.31
C ASN A 235 11.00 35.65 -3.42
N VAL A 236 10.71 34.36 -3.18
CA VAL A 236 9.57 33.92 -2.37
C VAL A 236 10.03 33.72 -0.93
N ASP A 237 9.63 34.65 -0.07
CA ASP A 237 9.89 34.60 1.37
C ASP A 237 9.23 33.36 2.02
N ASN A 238 9.92 32.72 2.96
CA ASN A 238 9.34 31.65 3.79
C ASN A 238 8.55 32.28 4.94
N ILE A 239 7.39 32.82 4.62
CA ILE A 239 6.46 33.39 5.60
C ILE A 239 5.52 32.27 6.06
N GLN A 240 5.32 32.12 7.38
CA GLN A 240 4.22 31.32 7.91
C GLN A 240 2.90 31.93 7.40
N GLN A 241 2.27 31.27 6.43
CA GLN A 241 0.96 31.68 5.95
C GLN A 241 -0.10 31.16 6.90
N ALA A 242 -1.03 32.04 7.29
CA ALA A 242 -2.22 31.62 8.01
C ALA A 242 -2.95 30.56 7.18
N SER A 243 -3.39 29.49 7.85
CA SER A 243 -4.18 28.45 7.20
C SER A 243 -5.42 29.06 6.57
N LYS A 244 -5.94 28.42 5.51
CA LYS A 244 -7.21 28.84 4.89
C LYS A 244 -8.34 28.91 5.94
N THR A 245 -8.27 28.07 6.96
CA THR A 245 -9.15 28.08 8.13
C THR A 245 -9.04 29.38 8.92
N GLU A 246 -7.83 29.81 9.30
CA GLU A 246 -7.62 31.04 10.06
C GLU A 246 -8.00 32.29 9.26
N PHE A 247 -7.71 32.31 7.95
CA PHE A 247 -8.14 33.40 7.08
C PHE A 247 -9.66 33.49 6.97
N ASN A 248 -10.33 32.35 6.76
CA ASN A 248 -11.79 32.32 6.67
C ASN A 248 -12.44 32.67 8.02
N ALA A 249 -11.86 32.24 9.14
CA ALA A 249 -12.32 32.61 10.48
C ALA A 249 -12.20 34.13 10.70
N HIS A 250 -11.14 34.76 10.21
CA HIS A 250 -10.99 36.21 10.24
C HIS A 250 -11.99 36.93 9.32
N ASP A 251 -12.18 36.47 8.08
CA ASP A 251 -13.07 37.08 7.08
C ASP A 251 -14.56 37.00 7.50
N SER A 252 -14.94 35.89 8.15
CA SER A 252 -16.30 35.67 8.66
C SER A 252 -16.58 36.32 10.02
N ASP A 253 -15.60 36.96 10.65
CA ASP A 253 -15.74 37.60 11.96
C ASP A 253 -16.45 38.96 11.85
N THR A 254 -17.77 38.94 11.93
CA THR A 254 -18.61 40.14 11.85
C THR A 254 -18.50 41.06 13.08
N ILE A 255 -17.85 40.62 14.17
CA ILE A 255 -17.65 41.44 15.37
C ILE A 255 -16.46 42.38 15.20
N ARG A 256 -15.40 41.89 14.53
CA ARG A 256 -14.16 42.65 14.33
C ARG A 256 -14.15 43.52 13.08
N HIS A 257 -15.09 43.31 12.16
CA HIS A 257 -15.25 44.12 10.94
C HIS A 257 -16.33 45.19 11.08
N LEU A 258 -16.13 46.33 10.42
CA LEU A 258 -17.12 47.41 10.36
C LEU A 258 -17.66 47.52 8.94
N THR A 259 -18.98 47.55 8.80
CA THR A 259 -19.64 47.76 7.51
C THR A 259 -19.58 49.24 7.08
N SER A 260 -19.78 49.49 5.78
CA SER A 260 -19.91 50.84 5.25
C SER A 260 -21.08 51.60 5.87
N THR A 261 -22.19 50.91 6.17
CA THR A 261 -23.36 51.47 6.85
C THR A 261 -23.04 51.87 8.29
N GLU A 262 -22.38 51.03 9.07
CA GLU A 262 -21.99 51.38 10.44
C GLU A 262 -21.03 52.56 10.47
N ARG A 263 -20.09 52.62 9.52
CA ARG A 263 -19.20 53.77 9.36
C ARG A 263 -19.96 55.06 9.05
N ALA A 264 -20.95 55.01 8.16
CA ALA A 264 -21.80 56.16 7.86
C ALA A 264 -22.58 56.60 9.11
N ASN A 265 -23.16 55.65 9.84
CA ASN A 265 -23.91 55.91 11.08
C ASN A 265 -23.03 56.49 12.20
N TRP A 266 -21.75 56.10 12.28
CA TRP A 266 -20.80 56.68 13.22
C TRP A 266 -20.36 58.08 12.82
N ASN A 267 -20.14 58.32 11.53
CA ASN A 267 -19.78 59.63 11.00
C ASN A 267 -20.92 60.66 11.10
N ASP A 268 -22.18 60.20 11.10
CA ASP A 268 -23.38 61.04 11.28
C ASP A 268 -23.70 61.31 12.77
N LYS A 269 -22.87 60.84 13.70
CA LYS A 269 -23.03 61.20 15.11
C LYS A 269 -22.65 62.66 15.32
N TYR A 270 -23.44 63.35 16.13
CA TYR A 270 -23.13 64.72 16.55
C TYR A 270 -21.71 64.83 17.09
N THR A 271 -20.96 65.77 16.54
CA THR A 271 -19.65 66.13 17.06
C THR A 271 -19.81 66.87 18.40
N ARG A 272 -18.80 66.78 19.26
CA ARG A 272 -18.76 67.54 20.53
C ARG A 272 -19.05 69.03 20.28
N ASN A 273 -18.51 69.60 19.21
CA ASN A 273 -18.70 71.00 18.85
C ASN A 273 -20.15 71.34 18.48
N GLU A 274 -20.88 70.44 17.81
CA GLU A 274 -22.31 70.65 17.50
C GLU A 274 -23.20 70.52 18.75
N ILE A 275 -22.83 69.62 19.67
CA ILE A 275 -23.50 69.51 20.98
C ILE A 275 -23.24 70.78 21.79
N ASP A 276 -22.00 71.22 21.88
CA ASP A 276 -21.61 72.42 22.63
C ASP A 276 -22.26 73.68 22.02
N ASN A 277 -22.39 73.79 20.70
CA ASN A 277 -23.10 74.90 20.05
C ASN A 277 -24.62 74.89 20.30
N LYS A 278 -25.25 73.70 20.33
CA LYS A 278 -26.68 73.58 20.68
C LYS A 278 -26.92 73.85 22.17
N LEU A 279 -25.98 73.45 23.03
CA LEU A 279 -26.01 73.76 24.45
C LEU A 279 -25.78 75.25 24.69
N ALA A 280 -24.83 75.87 24.01
CA ALA A 280 -24.57 77.31 24.04
C ALA A 280 -25.78 78.12 23.55
N ALA A 281 -26.52 77.65 22.54
CA ALA A 281 -27.76 78.29 22.07
C ALA A 281 -28.91 78.16 23.08
N LEU A 282 -28.94 77.08 23.87
CA LEU A 282 -29.86 76.93 25.02
C LEU A 282 -29.38 77.75 26.24
N GLU A 283 -28.06 77.96 26.37
CA GLU A 283 -27.40 78.80 27.37
C GLU A 283 -27.39 80.29 27.02
N MET A 284 -27.96 80.72 25.87
CA MET A 284 -28.30 82.13 25.61
C MET A 284 -29.53 82.60 26.45
N ASN A 285 -29.45 82.28 27.75
CA ASN A 285 -29.49 83.18 28.89
C ASN A 285 -30.79 83.97 29.10
N ILE A 286 -31.84 83.34 29.62
CA ILE A 286 -32.90 84.09 30.34
C ILE A 286 -32.43 84.27 31.78
N ASP A 287 -31.97 85.48 32.12
CA ASP A 287 -31.57 85.86 33.48
C ASP A 287 -32.63 86.82 34.06
N TRP A 288 -33.51 86.30 34.90
CA TRP A 288 -34.59 87.08 35.52
C TRP A 288 -34.05 88.03 36.58
N LYS A 289 -34.36 89.32 36.45
CA LYS A 289 -34.06 90.32 37.49
C LYS A 289 -35.32 90.71 38.25
N GLU A 290 -35.11 91.32 39.42
CA GLU A 290 -36.20 91.86 40.23
C GLU A 290 -37.05 92.84 39.42
N SER A 291 -38.35 92.84 39.66
CA SER A 291 -39.27 93.73 38.96
C SER A 291 -39.02 95.18 39.35
N VAL A 292 -39.28 96.08 38.41
CA VAL A 292 -39.18 97.53 38.62
C VAL A 292 -40.57 98.16 38.54
N ASP A 293 -40.72 99.35 39.11
CA ASP A 293 -42.03 100.01 39.14
C ASP A 293 -42.46 100.52 37.76
N THR A 294 -41.57 101.18 37.00
CA THR A 294 -41.85 101.69 35.66
C THR A 294 -40.78 101.30 34.63
N PHE A 295 -41.08 101.37 33.33
CA PHE A 295 -40.11 101.03 32.28
C PHE A 295 -38.86 101.93 32.33
N ALA A 296 -39.00 103.20 32.75
CA ALA A 296 -37.88 104.11 32.91
C ALA A 296 -36.93 103.66 34.03
N ASP A 297 -37.45 102.98 35.06
CA ASP A 297 -36.68 102.49 36.19
C ASP A 297 -35.78 101.30 35.82
N ILE A 298 -36.02 100.64 34.69
CA ILE A 298 -35.10 99.61 34.17
C ILE A 298 -33.72 100.22 33.93
N ALA A 299 -33.66 101.41 33.33
CA ALA A 299 -32.39 102.04 32.97
C ALA A 299 -31.60 102.56 34.19
N THR A 300 -32.27 102.84 35.30
CA THR A 300 -31.63 103.28 36.55
C THR A 300 -31.27 102.11 37.46
N THR A 301 -32.13 101.09 37.54
CA THR A 301 -31.92 99.89 38.37
C THR A 301 -30.90 98.94 37.74
N TYR A 302 -30.91 98.84 36.41
CA TYR A 302 -30.02 97.99 35.62
C TYR A 302 -29.27 98.83 34.56
N PRO A 303 -28.29 99.67 34.97
CA PRO A 303 -27.62 100.61 34.07
C PRO A 303 -26.68 99.95 33.05
N GLU A 304 -26.19 98.74 33.34
CA GLU A 304 -25.32 97.95 32.45
C GLU A 304 -25.96 96.58 32.13
N PRO A 305 -27.08 96.55 31.38
CA PRO A 305 -27.79 95.30 31.13
C PRO A 305 -26.99 94.36 30.23
N GLN A 306 -26.99 93.07 30.58
CA GLN A 306 -26.39 92.03 29.75
C GLN A 306 -27.44 91.38 28.85
N ASP A 307 -27.01 90.90 27.69
CA ASP A 307 -27.90 90.19 26.77
C ASP A 307 -28.60 89.03 27.49
N GLY A 308 -29.92 88.96 27.33
CA GLY A 308 -30.75 87.93 27.95
C GLY A 308 -31.39 88.28 29.31
N TRP A 309 -31.02 89.40 29.93
CA TRP A 309 -31.68 89.88 31.15
C TRP A 309 -33.16 90.14 30.90
N THR A 310 -34.02 89.63 31.79
CA THR A 310 -35.49 89.71 31.67
C THR A 310 -36.09 90.33 32.93
N VAL A 311 -36.91 91.36 32.78
CA VAL A 311 -37.42 92.20 33.88
C VAL A 311 -38.91 92.45 33.70
N ASN A 312 -39.69 92.28 34.77
CA ASN A 312 -41.10 92.67 34.81
C ASN A 312 -41.24 94.13 35.25
N VAL A 313 -42.16 94.86 34.64
CA VAL A 313 -42.48 96.24 35.00
C VAL A 313 -43.87 96.28 35.64
N ASN A 314 -43.93 96.64 36.92
CA ASN A 314 -45.13 96.52 37.76
C ASN A 314 -46.25 97.50 37.33
N ASP A 315 -45.92 98.67 36.78
CA ASP A 315 -46.94 99.64 36.34
C ASP A 315 -47.66 99.25 35.04
N THR A 316 -47.07 98.40 34.21
CA THR A 316 -47.63 98.04 32.90
C THR A 316 -47.90 96.56 32.79
N ASP A 317 -47.41 95.77 33.74
CA ASP A 317 -47.43 94.31 33.75
C ASP A 317 -46.79 93.71 32.48
N TYR A 318 -45.81 94.45 31.94
CA TYR A 318 -45.05 94.06 30.76
C TYR A 318 -43.69 93.49 31.18
N THR A 319 -43.35 92.37 30.54
CA THR A 319 -42.03 91.75 30.64
C THR A 319 -41.16 92.30 29.52
N TYR A 320 -39.97 92.77 29.85
CA TYR A 320 -38.97 93.26 28.91
C TYR A 320 -37.71 92.40 28.97
N ARG A 321 -37.09 92.15 27.82
CA ARG A 321 -35.82 91.43 27.70
C ARG A 321 -34.77 92.30 27.02
N PHE A 322 -33.55 92.34 27.54
CA PHE A 322 -32.44 93.02 26.87
C PHE A 322 -31.83 92.10 25.82
N ASN A 323 -31.66 92.58 24.58
CA ASN A 323 -31.14 91.79 23.45
C ASN A 323 -29.67 92.14 23.11
N GLY A 324 -28.92 92.63 24.10
CA GLY A 324 -27.55 93.13 23.94
C GLY A 324 -27.44 94.58 23.45
N THR A 325 -28.52 95.16 22.91
CA THR A 325 -28.53 96.56 22.43
C THR A 325 -29.66 97.41 22.99
N LYS A 326 -30.83 96.82 23.25
CA LYS A 326 -32.00 97.53 23.81
C LYS A 326 -32.91 96.57 24.56
N TRP A 327 -33.76 97.14 25.42
CA TRP A 327 -34.87 96.43 26.04
C TRP A 327 -36.02 96.28 25.05
N ILE A 328 -36.47 95.05 24.83
CA ILE A 328 -37.61 94.69 23.97
C ILE A 328 -38.75 94.11 24.81
N ALA A 329 -39.99 94.55 24.56
CA ALA A 329 -41.16 94.00 25.25
C ALA A 329 -41.46 92.59 24.71
N VAL A 330 -41.64 91.61 25.59
CA VAL A 330 -41.89 90.20 25.24
C VAL A 330 -43.25 89.68 25.70
N SER A 331 -44.01 90.42 26.52
CA SER A 331 -45.39 90.07 26.92
C SER A 331 -46.36 91.26 26.78
N ALA A 332 -47.06 91.36 25.64
CA ALA A 332 -48.04 92.42 25.37
C ALA A 332 -49.52 92.00 25.60
N ASN A 333 -49.77 90.93 26.38
CA ASN A 333 -51.11 90.34 26.58
C ASN A 333 -51.71 90.57 27.99
N ALA A 334 -51.19 91.50 28.79
CA ALA A 334 -51.74 91.79 30.13
C ALA A 334 -53.10 92.54 30.03
N ILE A 335 -54.05 92.21 30.93
CA ILE A 335 -55.35 92.89 31.01
C ILE A 335 -55.11 94.37 31.36
N PRO A 336 -55.67 95.35 30.61
CA PRO A 336 -55.38 96.77 30.83
C PRO A 336 -55.72 97.25 32.24
N LYS A 337 -55.02 98.30 32.71
CA LYS A 337 -55.37 99.00 33.97
C LYS A 337 -56.78 99.59 33.89
N ALA A 338 -57.53 99.50 34.99
CA ALA A 338 -58.85 100.08 35.09
C ALA A 338 -58.79 101.61 34.95
N THR A 339 -59.73 102.17 34.20
CA THR A 339 -59.89 103.63 34.03
C THR A 339 -61.27 104.05 34.50
N SER A 340 -61.55 105.36 34.52
CA SER A 340 -62.87 105.89 34.89
C SER A 340 -64.00 105.47 33.95
N GLN A 341 -63.68 104.94 32.78
CA GLN A 341 -64.63 104.59 31.73
C GLN A 341 -64.59 103.11 31.31
N ILE A 342 -63.48 102.41 31.57
CA ILE A 342 -63.23 101.05 31.08
C ILE A 342 -62.75 100.17 32.24
N ASP A 343 -63.37 98.99 32.36
CA ASP A 343 -62.97 97.96 33.32
C ASP A 343 -61.59 97.42 32.97
N GLY A 344 -60.79 97.15 33.99
CA GLY A 344 -59.44 96.61 33.83
C GLY A 344 -59.11 95.65 34.97
N LEU A 345 -57.92 95.79 35.57
CA LEU A 345 -57.51 95.07 36.78
C LEU A 345 -58.48 95.23 37.99
N MET A 346 -59.41 96.19 37.94
CA MET A 346 -60.56 96.35 38.83
C MET A 346 -61.73 96.95 38.03
N ALA A 347 -62.94 96.95 38.59
CA ALA A 347 -64.10 97.58 37.94
C ALA A 347 -63.90 99.10 37.85
N LYS A 348 -64.38 99.73 36.77
CA LYS A 348 -64.29 101.19 36.57
C LYS A 348 -64.97 101.97 37.70
N GLU A 349 -66.00 101.41 38.32
CA GLU A 349 -66.70 102.01 39.46
C GLU A 349 -65.78 102.16 40.68
N ASP A 350 -65.00 101.13 41.01
CA ASP A 350 -64.05 101.17 42.13
C ASP A 350 -62.88 102.12 41.81
N LYS A 351 -62.43 102.16 40.55
CA LYS A 351 -61.37 103.08 40.11
C LYS A 351 -61.77 104.55 40.28
N ASN A 352 -63.01 104.89 39.94
CA ASN A 352 -63.55 106.24 40.14
C ASN A 352 -63.55 106.63 41.62
N THR A 353 -63.89 105.69 42.51
CA THR A 353 -63.91 105.92 43.96
C THR A 353 -62.50 106.19 44.51
N LEU A 354 -61.50 105.46 44.02
CA LEU A 354 -60.10 105.63 44.42
C LEU A 354 -59.53 107.01 43.99
N ASP A 355 -59.88 107.48 42.78
CA ASP A 355 -59.41 108.76 42.26
C ASP A 355 -59.97 109.95 43.05
N ASP A 356 -61.25 109.90 43.43
CA ASP A 356 -61.88 110.93 44.28
C ASP A 356 -61.18 111.07 45.63
N MET A 357 -60.79 109.94 46.27
CA MET A 357 -60.06 109.97 47.53
C MET A 357 -58.65 110.58 47.39
N ASN A 358 -57.94 110.29 46.30
CA ASN A 358 -56.56 110.75 46.13
C ASN A 358 -56.48 112.26 45.83
N SER A 359 -57.49 112.82 45.14
CA SER A 359 -57.60 114.26 44.86
C SER A 359 -57.76 115.12 46.12
N LYS A 360 -58.25 114.53 47.23
CA LYS A 360 -58.53 115.23 48.49
C LYS A 360 -57.35 115.25 49.48
N LYS A 361 -56.12 114.90 49.06
CA LYS A 361 -54.90 114.96 49.90
C LYS A 361 -54.22 116.34 49.89
N HIS A 362 -53.53 116.73 50.97
CA HIS A 362 -52.71 117.97 51.06
C HIS A 362 -51.24 117.69 51.49
N THR A 363 -50.29 118.59 51.17
CA THR A 363 -48.81 118.46 51.43
C THR A 363 -48.14 119.75 51.96
N HIS A 364 -46.96 119.65 52.61
CA HIS A 364 -46.26 120.73 53.36
C HIS A 364 -44.86 121.13 52.80
N GLY A 365 -44.38 122.36 53.11
CA GLY A 365 -43.46 123.14 52.27
C GLY A 365 -41.93 123.21 52.56
N ASN A 366 -41.35 122.43 53.47
CA ASN A 366 -39.92 122.53 53.84
C ASN A 366 -38.97 121.54 53.12
N LYS A 367 -39.42 120.87 52.05
CA LYS A 367 -38.64 119.87 51.30
C LYS A 367 -37.35 120.42 50.63
N GLY A 368 -37.36 121.66 50.13
CA GLY A 368 -36.26 122.16 49.29
C GLY A 368 -34.92 122.45 49.98
N ILE A 369 -34.91 122.65 51.30
CA ILE A 369 -33.67 122.98 52.04
C ILE A 369 -32.79 121.75 52.25
N ILE A 370 -33.40 120.59 52.43
CA ILE A 370 -32.69 119.33 52.76
C ILE A 370 -31.97 118.77 51.52
N ASP A 371 -32.50 119.01 50.32
CA ASP A 371 -31.96 118.48 49.07
C ASP A 371 -30.64 119.17 48.63
N ALA A 372 -30.19 120.25 49.31
CA ALA A 372 -29.04 121.06 48.91
C ALA A 372 -27.69 120.72 49.60
N LEU A 373 -27.64 119.78 50.56
CA LEU A 373 -26.41 119.37 51.24
C LEU A 373 -25.82 118.09 50.60
N THR A 374 -24.61 118.17 50.03
CA THR A 374 -23.98 117.06 49.28
C THR A 374 -22.85 116.34 50.02
N GLN A 375 -22.69 115.04 49.73
CA GLN A 375 -21.64 114.18 50.30
C GLN A 375 -20.22 114.73 50.08
N THR A 376 -19.99 115.46 48.99
CA THR A 376 -18.71 116.10 48.68
C THR A 376 -18.34 117.18 49.70
N VAL A 377 -19.31 118.00 50.12
CA VAL A 377 -19.10 119.04 51.14
C VAL A 377 -18.78 118.39 52.49
N ILE A 378 -19.43 117.27 52.79
CA ILE A 378 -19.19 116.47 54.00
C ILE A 378 -17.79 115.83 53.99
N ASN A 379 -17.35 115.27 52.86
CA ASN A 379 -16.05 114.63 52.73
C ASN A 379 -14.88 115.63 52.82
N ASN A 380 -15.00 116.80 52.19
CA ASN A 380 -13.99 117.85 52.26
C ASN A 380 -13.81 118.41 53.67
N TRP A 381 -14.92 118.56 54.40
CA TRP A 381 -14.90 118.98 55.79
C TRP A 381 -14.18 117.96 56.69
N ASN A 382 -14.45 116.66 56.49
CA ASN A 382 -13.79 115.59 57.23
C ASN A 382 -12.28 115.48 56.91
N ALA A 383 -11.88 115.58 55.64
CA ALA A 383 -10.48 115.48 55.23
C ALA A 383 -9.60 116.64 55.76
N ALA A 384 -10.13 117.86 55.76
CA ALA A 384 -9.43 119.03 56.31
C ALA A 384 -9.22 118.91 57.83
N TYR A 385 -10.17 118.28 58.54
CA TYR A 385 -10.09 118.06 59.98
C TYR A 385 -9.03 116.99 60.36
N THR A 386 -8.87 115.94 59.55
CA THR A 386 -7.88 114.85 59.80
C THR A 386 -6.44 115.30 59.56
N HIS A 387 -6.18 116.11 58.53
CA HIS A 387 -4.81 116.53 58.18
C HIS A 387 -4.22 117.56 59.18
N LEU A 388 -5.08 118.28 59.91
CA LEU A 388 -4.67 119.29 60.90
C LEU A 388 -4.31 118.67 62.26
N SER A 389 -4.67 117.40 62.50
CA SER A 389 -4.55 116.72 63.79
C SER A 389 -3.39 115.71 63.89
N ASP A 390 -2.55 115.57 62.85
CA ASP A 390 -1.42 114.63 62.83
C ASP A 390 -0.14 115.13 63.54
N ALA A 391 0.51 114.20 64.28
CA ALA A 391 1.63 114.48 65.17
C ALA A 391 3.06 114.36 64.56
N ILE A 392 3.26 113.79 63.36
CA ILE A 392 4.58 113.69 62.69
C ILE A 392 4.41 113.96 61.18
N LYS A 393 5.22 114.85 60.59
CA LYS A 393 4.99 115.41 59.23
C LYS A 393 6.14 115.17 58.21
N HIS A 394 6.76 113.97 58.24
CA HIS A 394 7.76 113.36 57.32
C HIS A 394 9.26 113.32 57.74
N ILE A 395 9.94 112.27 57.23
CA ILE A 395 11.33 111.78 57.48
C ILE A 395 12.45 112.73 57.01
N THR A 396 13.61 112.64 57.65
CA THR A 396 14.74 113.57 57.46
C THR A 396 15.67 113.20 56.29
N ALA A 397 16.45 114.16 55.78
CA ALA A 397 17.38 113.95 54.66
C ALA A 397 18.53 112.97 54.99
N ALA A 398 18.91 112.84 56.26
CA ALA A 398 19.94 111.91 56.71
C ALA A 398 19.49 110.44 56.57
N GLU A 399 18.21 110.16 56.87
CA GLU A 399 17.61 108.83 56.73
C GLU A 399 17.52 108.37 55.26
N ARG A 400 17.54 109.31 54.30
CA ARG A 400 17.55 109.03 52.86
C ARG A 400 18.92 108.62 52.33
N ASN A 401 20.01 109.17 52.89
CA ASN A 401 21.38 108.88 52.45
C ASN A 401 21.87 107.50 52.90
N LEU A 402 21.35 106.97 54.02
CA LEU A 402 21.63 105.61 54.49
C LEU A 402 21.06 104.51 53.56
N TRP A 403 19.98 104.80 52.82
CA TRP A 403 19.31 103.81 51.99
C TRP A 403 20.07 103.50 50.68
N ASN A 404 20.93 104.41 50.23
CA ASN A 404 21.67 104.28 48.96
C ASN A 404 23.04 103.58 49.09
N THR A 405 23.45 103.12 50.29
CA THR A 405 24.81 102.62 50.58
C THR A 405 24.90 101.13 50.98
N VAL A 406 23.82 100.36 50.86
CA VAL A 406 23.82 98.93 51.25
C VAL A 406 24.43 98.05 50.16
N SER A 407 25.62 97.49 50.42
CA SER A 407 26.51 96.76 49.48
C SER A 407 26.18 95.28 49.25
N ASN A 408 25.02 94.78 49.71
CA ASN A 408 24.64 93.36 49.61
C ASN A 408 23.48 93.13 48.63
N LYS A 409 23.47 93.85 47.51
CA LYS A 409 22.56 93.54 46.40
C LYS A 409 23.30 92.72 45.36
N VAL A 410 22.68 91.61 44.95
CA VAL A 410 23.14 90.82 43.82
C VAL A 410 22.50 91.40 42.56
N ASP A 411 23.32 91.86 41.62
CA ASP A 411 22.84 92.42 40.35
C ASP A 411 22.42 91.32 39.37
N LYS A 412 21.37 91.63 38.59
CA LYS A 412 20.79 90.73 37.59
C LYS A 412 21.62 90.72 36.30
N VAL A 413 22.12 89.56 35.89
CA VAL A 413 22.84 89.39 34.61
C VAL A 413 21.89 88.86 33.53
N SER A 414 21.94 89.47 32.33
CA SER A 414 21.07 89.10 31.21
C SER A 414 21.31 87.67 30.74
N GLY A 415 20.23 86.89 30.56
CA GLY A 415 20.28 85.50 30.08
C GLY A 415 20.35 84.41 31.15
N LYS A 416 20.33 84.73 32.46
CA LYS A 416 20.26 83.73 33.54
C LYS A 416 19.16 84.07 34.57
N GLY A 417 18.44 83.05 35.02
CA GLY A 417 17.50 83.12 36.15
C GLY A 417 18.20 83.07 37.51
N LEU A 418 17.54 83.57 38.55
CA LEU A 418 18.03 83.53 39.93
C LEU A 418 18.14 82.06 40.41
N SER A 419 19.39 81.60 40.58
CA SER A 419 19.86 80.42 41.34
C SER A 419 19.00 79.14 41.39
N THR A 420 19.41 78.14 40.61
CA THR A 420 19.32 76.71 41.00
C THR A 420 20.53 75.96 40.46
N GLU A 421 21.70 76.06 41.09
CA GLU A 421 22.88 75.21 40.77
C GLU A 421 23.79 75.10 42.01
N ASP A 422 23.66 74.00 42.76
CA ASP A 422 24.34 73.72 44.05
C ASP A 422 25.78 73.19 43.92
N TYR A 423 26.58 73.62 42.94
CA TYR A 423 27.96 73.12 42.79
C TYR A 423 28.99 74.21 42.53
N THR A 424 30.12 74.11 43.22
CA THR A 424 31.28 75.00 43.07
C THR A 424 32.13 74.65 41.85
N THR A 425 32.92 75.60 41.37
CA THR A 425 33.84 75.43 40.22
C THR A 425 34.84 74.28 40.42
N ALA A 426 35.27 74.04 41.66
CA ALA A 426 36.17 72.93 41.99
C ALA A 426 35.49 71.55 41.84
N GLU A 427 34.18 71.46 42.10
CA GLU A 427 33.41 70.23 41.97
C GLU A 427 33.08 69.92 40.50
N LYS A 428 32.82 70.95 39.69
CA LYS A 428 32.61 70.80 38.24
C LYS A 428 33.87 70.32 37.51
N SER A 429 35.07 70.79 37.88
CA SER A 429 36.34 70.27 37.31
C SER A 429 36.68 68.84 37.73
N LYS A 430 36.20 68.37 38.89
CA LYS A 430 36.36 66.96 39.31
C LYS A 430 35.42 66.02 38.55
N LEU A 431 34.23 66.50 38.17
CA LEU A 431 33.24 65.70 37.48
C LEU A 431 33.53 65.55 35.98
N SER A 432 34.20 66.54 35.37
CA SER A 432 34.53 66.54 33.94
C SER A 432 35.60 65.53 33.51
N GLY A 433 36.30 64.90 34.46
CA GLY A 433 37.36 63.92 34.18
C GLY A 433 36.94 62.45 34.33
N ILE A 434 35.67 62.17 34.61
CA ILE A 434 35.15 60.80 34.82
C ILE A 434 34.53 60.32 33.50
N GLU A 435 35.11 59.30 32.87
CA GLU A 435 34.54 58.71 31.65
C GLU A 435 33.19 58.02 31.92
N ALA A 436 32.33 57.99 30.89
CA ALA A 436 31.00 57.41 30.98
C ALA A 436 31.07 55.91 31.36
N ASN A 437 30.37 55.54 32.43
CA ASN A 437 30.34 54.19 33.07
C ASN A 437 31.53 53.84 34.00
N ALA A 438 32.16 54.80 34.68
CA ALA A 438 33.13 54.50 35.73
C ALA A 438 32.47 54.03 37.05
N ASN A 439 32.68 52.76 37.41
CA ASN A 439 32.13 52.13 38.63
C ASN A 439 33.10 52.32 39.80
N ARG A 440 32.72 53.09 40.83
CA ARG A 440 33.56 53.39 42.01
C ARG A 440 33.34 52.37 43.13
N TYR A 441 33.76 51.11 42.96
CA TYR A 441 33.76 50.14 44.06
C TYR A 441 35.19 49.79 44.50
N VAL A 442 35.56 50.23 45.72
CA VAL A 442 36.75 49.75 46.45
C VAL A 442 36.24 49.13 47.74
N HIS A 443 36.46 47.82 47.90
CA HIS A 443 36.06 47.09 49.10
C HIS A 443 36.99 47.49 50.27
N PRO A 444 36.48 47.81 51.48
CA PRO A 444 37.34 48.11 52.62
C PRO A 444 38.21 46.90 53.01
N ASN A 445 39.51 47.11 53.20
CA ASN A 445 40.47 46.10 53.65
C ASN A 445 41.03 46.47 55.03
N ASP A 446 40.14 46.64 56.01
CA ASP A 446 40.51 46.72 57.43
C ASP A 446 39.92 45.53 58.20
N ALA A 447 40.51 45.24 59.37
CA ALA A 447 40.15 44.07 60.19
C ALA A 447 38.80 44.20 60.92
N ASN A 448 38.16 45.38 60.94
CA ASN A 448 36.97 45.66 61.75
C ASN A 448 35.67 45.72 60.92
N THR A 449 35.75 45.79 59.59
CA THR A 449 34.59 45.93 58.69
C THR A 449 34.32 44.70 57.81
N ARG A 450 35.11 43.63 57.98
CA ARG A 450 34.99 42.37 57.24
C ARG A 450 34.23 41.34 58.09
N HIS A 451 33.25 40.65 57.49
CA HIS A 451 32.43 39.59 58.14
C HIS A 451 33.22 38.34 58.57
N VAL A 452 34.54 38.37 58.47
CA VAL A 452 35.45 37.24 58.70
C VAL A 452 36.76 37.78 59.28
N THR A 453 37.15 37.30 60.45
CA THR A 453 38.37 37.68 61.16
C THR A 453 39.63 37.15 60.47
N ASP A 454 40.78 37.78 60.71
CA ASP A 454 42.07 37.29 60.18
C ASP A 454 42.42 35.89 60.70
N THR A 455 41.89 35.51 61.87
CA THR A 455 42.01 34.16 62.45
C THR A 455 41.20 33.14 61.67
N GLU A 456 39.95 33.46 61.29
CA GLU A 456 39.12 32.61 60.43
C GLU A 456 39.73 32.49 59.02
N LYS A 457 40.29 33.57 58.49
CA LYS A 457 40.96 33.59 57.18
C LYS A 457 42.24 32.73 57.17
N ALA A 458 43.05 32.78 58.23
CA ALA A 458 44.20 31.90 58.40
C ALA A 458 43.78 30.42 58.51
N THR A 459 42.67 30.15 59.20
CA THR A 459 42.12 28.79 59.34
C THR A 459 41.59 28.23 58.01
N TRP A 460 40.91 29.05 57.20
CA TRP A 460 40.45 28.66 55.86
C TRP A 460 41.58 28.49 54.84
N ASN A 461 42.56 29.40 54.84
CA ASN A 461 43.75 29.25 53.99
C ASN A 461 44.58 28.01 54.39
N GLY A 462 44.63 27.66 55.68
CA GLY A 462 45.21 26.41 56.15
C GLY A 462 44.43 25.16 55.71
N LYS A 463 43.09 25.24 55.61
CA LYS A 463 42.24 24.16 55.07
C LYS A 463 42.36 23.98 53.55
N ALA A 464 42.62 25.06 52.80
CA ALA A 464 42.89 24.99 51.36
C ALA A 464 44.17 24.19 51.05
N ASN A 465 45.16 24.21 51.96
CA ASN A 465 46.37 23.39 51.85
C ASN A 465 46.19 21.92 52.29
N ALA A 466 45.01 21.49 52.74
CA ALA A 466 44.76 20.12 53.23
C ALA A 466 43.59 19.39 52.54
N SER A 467 42.80 20.03 51.68
CA SER A 467 41.60 19.39 51.10
C SER A 467 41.46 19.48 49.58
N HIS A 468 42.41 20.07 48.86
CA HIS A 468 42.44 20.03 47.40
C HIS A 468 43.85 19.72 46.93
N GLY A 469 44.17 18.42 46.90
CA GLY A 469 45.35 17.92 46.23
C GLY A 469 45.34 18.30 44.76
N ASN A 470 46.14 19.31 44.42
CA ASN A 470 46.99 19.29 43.24
C ASN A 470 46.30 18.93 41.91
N HIS A 471 45.35 19.74 41.45
CA HIS A 471 45.06 19.77 40.02
C HIS A 471 46.12 20.66 39.33
N VAL A 472 47.12 19.97 38.80
CA VAL A 472 48.25 20.43 37.96
C VAL A 472 49.46 20.95 38.75
N PRO A 473 50.53 20.14 38.90
CA PRO A 473 51.82 20.67 39.31
C PRO A 473 52.45 21.43 38.13
N ALA A 474 52.53 22.74 38.27
CA ALA A 474 53.51 23.53 37.56
C ALA A 474 54.90 23.09 38.06
N THR A 475 55.77 22.74 37.10
CA THR A 475 57.19 22.40 37.25
C THR A 475 57.56 21.05 37.90
N GLN A 476 57.93 20.14 36.98
CA GLN A 476 59.10 19.26 36.99
C GLN A 476 59.11 17.92 37.76
N THR A 477 59.38 16.89 36.96
CA THR A 477 60.24 15.72 37.21
C THR A 477 59.95 14.82 38.41
N VAL A 478 59.48 13.61 38.07
CA VAL A 478 59.56 12.38 38.87
C VAL A 478 58.53 12.24 40.01
N ASN A 479 57.27 11.92 39.68
CA ASN A 479 56.46 10.87 40.37
C ASN A 479 54.96 10.91 40.00
N ASN A 480 54.62 10.73 38.72
CA ASN A 480 53.22 10.45 38.30
C ASN A 480 52.79 9.00 38.59
N LYS A 481 53.41 8.33 39.57
CA LYS A 481 53.19 6.92 39.85
C LYS A 481 52.39 6.66 41.13
N LYS A 482 51.68 7.61 41.74
CA LYS A 482 50.81 7.31 42.91
C LYS A 482 49.48 8.06 42.91
N PHE A 483 48.39 7.41 43.33
CA PHE A 483 47.12 8.06 43.69
C PHE A 483 46.74 7.78 45.15
N LEU A 484 45.93 8.66 45.73
CA LEU A 484 45.48 8.57 47.13
C LEU A 484 44.14 7.82 47.19
N ARG A 485 44.04 6.79 48.03
CA ARG A 485 42.79 6.03 48.27
C ARG A 485 41.88 6.74 49.26
N CYS A 486 40.60 6.34 49.32
CA CYS A 486 39.60 6.90 50.26
C CYS A 486 39.90 6.64 51.74
N ASP A 487 40.85 5.76 52.06
CA ASP A 487 41.38 5.50 53.41
C ASP A 487 42.61 6.37 53.76
N ASN A 488 42.95 7.36 52.93
CA ASN A 488 44.11 8.25 53.06
C ASN A 488 45.49 7.56 52.95
N THR A 489 45.57 6.39 52.31
CA THR A 489 46.85 5.75 51.98
C THR A 489 47.26 5.99 50.51
N TRP A 490 48.54 6.28 50.27
CA TRP A 490 49.09 6.50 48.93
C TRP A 490 49.49 5.17 48.26
N GLN A 491 48.96 4.88 47.07
CA GLN A 491 49.20 3.64 46.33
C GLN A 491 49.94 3.89 45.01
N ASP A 492 50.88 2.99 44.65
CA ASP A 492 51.56 2.97 43.35
C ASP A 492 50.62 2.70 42.16
N VAL A 493 50.75 3.52 41.12
CA VAL A 493 50.22 3.37 39.76
C VAL A 493 51.12 2.38 39.04
N THR A 494 50.67 1.14 39.01
CA THR A 494 51.14 0.10 38.10
C THR A 494 50.12 -0.05 36.96
N PRO A 495 50.51 -0.57 35.78
CA PRO A 495 49.56 -0.81 34.67
C PRO A 495 48.35 -1.68 35.04
N GLY A 496 48.39 -2.43 36.15
CA GLY A 496 47.24 -3.19 36.65
C GLY A 496 46.18 -2.35 37.38
N ASN A 497 46.50 -1.11 37.80
CA ASN A 497 45.66 -0.33 38.73
C ASN A 497 45.17 1.02 38.16
N ILE A 498 45.51 1.36 36.91
CA ILE A 498 44.82 2.39 36.13
C ILE A 498 44.19 1.70 34.93
N GLY A 499 42.89 1.43 35.04
CA GLY A 499 42.14 0.77 33.97
C GLY A 499 42.56 -0.68 33.77
N ALA A 500 42.11 -1.57 34.67
CA ALA A 500 41.99 -2.98 34.34
C ALA A 500 41.00 -3.13 33.17
N ALA A 501 41.51 -2.95 31.94
CA ALA A 501 41.04 -3.75 30.83
C ALA A 501 41.28 -5.21 31.21
N ALA A 502 40.29 -6.03 30.86
CA ALA A 502 40.10 -7.41 31.29
C ALA A 502 41.42 -8.20 31.47
N LEU A 503 41.50 -8.97 32.58
CA LEU A 503 42.13 -10.29 32.51
C LEU A 503 41.64 -10.91 31.20
N GLU A 504 42.53 -11.45 30.36
CA GLU A 504 42.15 -12.15 29.15
C GLU A 504 40.87 -12.95 29.40
N HIS A 505 39.79 -12.49 28.77
CA HIS A 505 38.63 -13.32 28.60
C HIS A 505 38.71 -13.72 27.13
N ASP A 506 38.85 -15.01 26.88
CA ASP A 506 38.24 -15.53 25.68
C ASP A 506 36.73 -15.24 25.78
N HIS A 507 36.05 -15.17 24.65
CA HIS A 507 34.59 -15.04 24.62
C HIS A 507 33.89 -16.34 25.06
N ASP A 508 34.56 -17.23 25.81
CA ASP A 508 34.19 -18.65 25.96
C ASP A 508 34.23 -19.19 27.40
N SER A 509 34.95 -18.54 28.34
CA SER A 509 35.22 -19.12 29.67
C SER A 509 34.27 -18.70 30.79
N ARG A 510 33.10 -18.12 30.45
CA ARG A 510 31.97 -18.01 31.39
C ARG A 510 30.65 -18.37 30.72
N TYR A 511 30.54 -19.60 30.23
CA TYR A 511 29.23 -20.22 30.20
C TYR A 511 28.75 -20.33 31.65
N TYR A 512 27.61 -19.70 31.96
CA TYR A 512 26.79 -20.19 33.05
C TYR A 512 26.67 -21.70 32.90
N THR A 513 26.87 -22.48 33.96
CA THR A 513 26.47 -23.89 33.89
C THR A 513 25.01 -23.94 33.46
N GLU A 514 24.58 -24.97 32.73
CA GLU A 514 23.19 -25.08 32.25
C GLU A 514 22.18 -24.87 33.39
N THR A 515 22.54 -25.32 34.59
CA THR A 515 21.79 -25.10 35.83
C THR A 515 21.72 -23.63 36.26
N GLU A 516 22.83 -22.88 36.20
CA GLU A 516 22.85 -21.45 36.54
C GLU A 516 22.17 -20.57 35.49
N ALA A 517 22.24 -20.96 34.22
CA ALA A 517 21.51 -20.30 33.13
C ALA A 517 20.00 -20.49 33.31
N ASN A 518 19.55 -21.73 33.54
CA ASN A 518 18.14 -22.08 33.74
C ASN A 518 17.53 -21.47 35.02
N ALA A 519 18.36 -21.13 36.02
CA ALA A 519 17.89 -20.50 37.26
C ALA A 519 17.83 -18.96 37.19
N LYS A 520 18.60 -18.33 36.30
CA LYS A 520 18.71 -16.86 36.20
C LYS A 520 18.06 -16.27 34.95
N PHE A 521 17.85 -17.08 33.91
CA PHE A 521 17.16 -16.69 32.68
C PHE A 521 15.83 -17.44 32.58
N VAL A 522 14.81 -16.74 32.08
CA VAL A 522 13.50 -17.33 31.79
C VAL A 522 13.67 -18.40 30.71
N SER A 523 13.21 -19.63 30.96
CA SER A 523 13.33 -20.71 29.99
C SER A 523 12.43 -20.47 28.76
N LYS A 524 12.67 -21.22 27.67
CA LYS A 524 11.80 -21.18 26.48
C LYS A 524 10.36 -21.56 26.83
N GLU A 525 10.15 -22.51 27.74
CA GLU A 525 8.82 -22.84 28.24
C GLU A 525 8.21 -21.70 29.07
N ASP A 526 8.99 -21.02 29.91
CA ASP A 526 8.50 -19.91 30.75
C ASP A 526 8.11 -18.67 29.91
N LEU A 527 8.87 -18.35 28.86
CA LEU A 527 8.52 -17.30 27.88
C LEU A 527 7.27 -17.67 27.06
N GLY A 528 7.13 -18.96 26.70
CA GLY A 528 5.95 -19.50 26.04
C GLY A 528 4.69 -19.44 26.92
N ALA A 529 4.84 -19.74 28.22
CA ALA A 529 3.75 -19.69 29.20
C ALA A 529 3.34 -18.25 29.58
N ALA A 530 4.26 -17.29 29.50
CA ALA A 530 4.00 -15.87 29.77
C ALA A 530 3.30 -15.11 28.62
N GLY A 531 3.00 -15.78 27.50
CA GLY A 531 2.23 -15.20 26.39
C GLY A 531 3.00 -14.24 25.48
N TYR A 532 4.33 -14.18 25.61
CA TYR A 532 5.19 -13.31 24.80
C TYR A 532 5.57 -13.88 23.42
N GLY A 533 5.21 -15.15 23.14
CA GLY A 533 5.32 -15.77 21.81
C GLY A 533 6.75 -16.11 21.39
N ASP A 534 6.92 -17.26 20.74
CA ASP A 534 8.20 -17.66 20.14
C ASP A 534 8.46 -16.80 18.90
N MET A 535 9.55 -16.00 18.90
CA MET A 535 10.01 -15.25 17.71
C MET A 535 10.68 -16.16 16.67
N THR A 536 10.12 -17.34 16.42
CA THR A 536 10.54 -18.19 15.30
C THR A 536 9.81 -17.82 14.02
N LYS A 537 10.57 -17.71 12.92
CA LYS A 537 10.06 -17.45 11.57
C LYS A 537 8.89 -18.35 11.18
N ALA A 538 8.91 -19.61 11.61
CA ALA A 538 7.83 -20.58 11.36
C ALA A 538 6.47 -20.24 12.00
N VAL A 539 6.43 -19.34 13.00
CA VAL A 539 5.21 -18.94 13.72
C VAL A 539 4.60 -17.64 13.19
N TYR A 540 5.42 -16.74 12.62
CA TYR A 540 4.96 -15.44 12.15
C TYR A 540 5.11 -15.21 10.65
N ASP A 541 5.88 -16.03 9.93
CA ASP A 541 6.10 -15.99 8.48
C ASP A 541 5.94 -17.43 7.97
N THR A 542 4.71 -17.94 8.08
CA THR A 542 4.34 -19.34 7.81
C THR A 542 4.57 -19.68 6.34
N ASN A 543 4.44 -18.70 5.45
CA ASN A 543 4.63 -18.87 4.01
C ASN A 543 6.09 -18.63 3.55
N GLY A 544 6.97 -18.18 4.45
CA GLY A 544 8.40 -18.01 4.20
C GLY A 544 8.74 -16.85 3.27
N ASN A 545 7.82 -15.91 3.04
CA ASN A 545 7.97 -14.80 2.11
C ASN A 545 8.80 -13.62 2.68
N GLY A 546 9.22 -13.71 3.94
CA GLY A 546 10.00 -12.67 4.62
C GLY A 546 9.15 -11.56 5.23
N VAL A 547 7.84 -11.72 5.28
CA VAL A 547 6.86 -10.79 5.89
C VAL A 547 6.16 -11.50 7.03
N VAL A 548 5.83 -10.76 8.10
CA VAL A 548 5.01 -11.31 9.18
C VAL A 548 3.57 -11.48 8.64
N ASP A 549 3.02 -12.69 8.61
CA ASP A 549 1.67 -13.01 8.11
C ASP A 549 0.58 -12.14 8.77
N ARG A 550 0.72 -11.86 10.08
CA ARG A 550 -0.19 -10.95 10.81
C ARG A 550 -0.06 -9.50 10.38
N ALA A 551 1.08 -9.10 9.81
CA ALA A 551 1.34 -7.77 9.26
C ALA A 551 1.05 -7.69 7.75
N GLU A 552 1.03 -8.83 7.04
CA GLU A 552 0.65 -8.95 5.63
C GLU A 552 -0.82 -8.56 5.42
N SER A 553 -1.66 -8.74 6.44
CA SER A 553 -3.08 -8.38 6.42
C SER A 553 -3.57 -7.92 7.81
N VAL A 554 -3.39 -6.64 8.14
CA VAL A 554 -4.06 -6.03 9.31
C VAL A 554 -5.36 -5.37 8.87
N ALA A 555 -6.48 -5.76 9.48
CA ALA A 555 -7.74 -5.08 9.28
C ALA A 555 -7.61 -3.61 9.71
N TRP A 556 -7.98 -2.68 8.83
CA TRP A 556 -7.83 -1.24 9.06
C TRP A 556 -8.37 -0.84 10.44
N THR A 557 -9.49 -1.44 10.87
CA THR A 557 -10.20 -1.24 12.15
C THR A 557 -9.34 -1.36 13.41
N GLY A 558 -8.21 -2.06 13.37
CA GLY A 558 -7.31 -2.24 14.52
C GLY A 558 -6.17 -1.21 14.65
N VAL A 559 -6.02 -0.29 13.70
CA VAL A 559 -4.89 0.66 13.65
C VAL A 559 -5.28 2.00 14.31
N THR A 560 -4.69 2.32 15.47
CA THR A 560 -4.87 3.61 16.17
C THR A 560 -3.95 4.69 15.58
N GLY A 561 -4.43 5.94 15.49
CA GLY A 561 -3.63 7.06 14.96
C GLY A 561 -3.58 7.16 13.42
N ARG A 562 -4.42 6.39 12.73
CA ARG A 562 -4.53 6.40 11.26
C ARG A 562 -5.22 7.68 10.74
N PRO A 563 -4.82 8.21 9.58
CA PRO A 563 -5.55 9.27 8.89
C PRO A 563 -6.97 8.82 8.53
N SER A 564 -7.95 9.72 8.63
CA SER A 564 -9.33 9.47 8.16
C SER A 564 -9.43 9.31 6.64
N SER A 565 -8.41 9.79 5.91
CA SER A 565 -8.17 9.54 4.49
C SER A 565 -6.66 9.55 4.23
N LEU A 566 -6.18 8.67 3.36
CA LEU A 566 -4.81 8.78 2.85
C LEU A 566 -4.67 10.13 2.11
N PRO A 567 -3.56 10.86 2.29
CA PRO A 567 -3.33 12.09 1.55
C PRO A 567 -3.23 11.74 0.06
N ALA A 568 -3.79 12.60 -0.80
CA ALA A 568 -4.00 12.41 -2.24
C ALA A 568 -2.70 12.32 -3.09
N ASN A 569 -1.57 11.99 -2.46
CA ASN A 569 -0.24 11.91 -3.05
C ASN A 569 0.45 10.57 -2.75
N GLY A 570 -0.30 9.58 -2.24
CA GLY A 570 0.21 8.27 -1.85
C GLY A 570 -0.36 7.09 -2.66
N GLY A 571 -0.50 7.21 -3.98
CA GLY A 571 -0.63 6.03 -4.85
C GLY A 571 -1.92 5.84 -5.66
N ASN A 572 -2.78 6.85 -5.84
CA ASN A 572 -3.70 6.83 -6.97
C ASN A 572 -2.98 7.38 -8.20
N ALA A 573 -2.68 6.53 -9.18
CA ALA A 573 -2.07 6.93 -10.45
C ALA A 573 -2.99 7.83 -11.33
N ASP A 574 -4.00 8.46 -10.75
CA ASP A 574 -5.17 8.98 -11.46
C ASP A 574 -5.44 10.47 -11.26
N THR A 575 -4.56 11.23 -10.58
CA THR A 575 -4.68 12.70 -10.52
C THR A 575 -3.33 13.36 -10.74
N VAL A 576 -3.07 13.75 -11.99
CA VAL A 576 -2.06 14.75 -12.33
C VAL A 576 -2.83 16.08 -12.46
N ASP A 577 -2.41 17.11 -11.72
CA ASP A 577 -2.91 18.49 -11.84
C ASP A 577 -4.43 18.70 -11.63
N ASN A 578 -5.04 18.01 -10.65
CA ASN A 578 -6.50 18.05 -10.39
C ASN A 578 -7.38 17.57 -11.54
N LEU A 579 -6.80 16.89 -12.53
CA LEU A 579 -7.52 16.26 -13.63
C LEU A 579 -7.45 14.75 -13.45
N HIS A 580 -8.62 14.11 -13.49
CA HIS A 580 -8.70 12.66 -13.40
C HIS A 580 -8.25 12.05 -14.74
N ALA A 581 -7.89 10.78 -14.75
CA ALA A 581 -7.61 10.07 -16.00
C ALA A 581 -8.79 10.16 -16.99
N SER A 582 -10.04 10.19 -16.48
CA SER A 582 -11.26 10.44 -17.27
C SER A 582 -11.38 11.85 -17.86
N SER A 583 -10.52 12.79 -17.47
CA SER A 583 -10.44 14.14 -18.01
C SER A 583 -9.56 14.22 -19.27
N PHE A 584 -8.82 13.14 -19.61
CA PHE A 584 -8.03 13.07 -20.84
C PHE A 584 -8.80 12.32 -21.94
N THR A 585 -8.72 12.81 -23.17
CA THR A 585 -9.25 12.11 -24.34
C THR A 585 -8.42 10.85 -24.60
N ARG A 586 -9.06 9.67 -24.53
CA ARG A 586 -8.42 8.38 -24.80
C ARG A 586 -9.18 7.63 -25.88
N VAL A 587 -8.45 6.93 -26.75
CA VAL A 587 -9.06 6.01 -27.70
C VAL A 587 -9.78 4.93 -26.91
N HIS A 588 -11.10 4.84 -27.07
CA HIS A 588 -11.95 3.91 -26.33
C HIS A 588 -11.53 2.44 -26.56
N SER A 589 -11.11 2.10 -27.77
CA SER A 589 -10.40 0.85 -28.08
C SER A 589 -9.78 0.89 -29.48
N GLY A 590 -8.66 0.17 -29.66
CA GLY A 590 -7.97 0.00 -30.93
C GLY A 590 -8.59 -1.05 -31.87
N SER A 591 -9.62 -1.78 -31.41
CA SER A 591 -10.35 -2.80 -32.18
C SER A 591 -11.74 -3.08 -31.60
N VAL A 592 -12.70 -2.19 -31.86
CA VAL A 592 -14.11 -2.31 -31.47
C VAL A 592 -14.91 -3.08 -32.52
N ASN A 593 -15.81 -3.96 -32.09
CA ASN A 593 -16.79 -4.56 -32.97
C ASN A 593 -18.04 -3.65 -33.02
N PHE A 594 -18.24 -2.94 -34.12
CA PHE A 594 -19.44 -2.14 -34.33
C PHE A 594 -20.61 -3.02 -34.77
N GLY A 595 -21.07 -3.87 -33.84
CA GLY A 595 -22.10 -4.89 -34.06
C GLY A 595 -21.53 -6.22 -34.53
N GLY A 596 -22.37 -7.14 -35.02
CA GLY A 596 -21.91 -8.44 -35.53
C GLY A 596 -22.98 -9.11 -36.40
N ASN A 597 -22.52 -9.93 -37.34
CA ASN A 597 -23.26 -10.68 -38.38
C ASN A 597 -23.33 -10.05 -39.78
N ASN A 598 -22.47 -9.09 -40.16
CA ASN A 598 -22.51 -8.42 -41.48
C ASN A 598 -23.86 -7.75 -41.84
N ASN A 599 -24.73 -7.54 -40.86
CA ASN A 599 -26.08 -7.06 -41.10
C ASN A 599 -26.11 -5.56 -41.45
N GLU A 600 -27.08 -5.20 -42.27
CA GLU A 600 -27.40 -3.81 -42.57
C GLU A 600 -28.13 -3.17 -41.38
N ILE A 601 -27.72 -1.95 -41.03
CA ILE A 601 -28.29 -1.15 -39.94
C ILE A 601 -28.68 0.25 -40.45
N THR A 602 -29.70 0.83 -39.81
CA THR A 602 -30.07 2.23 -40.01
C THR A 602 -29.17 3.14 -39.16
N THR A 603 -29.17 4.43 -39.50
CA THR A 603 -28.45 5.47 -38.77
C THR A 603 -28.89 5.51 -37.29
N THR A 604 -30.19 5.35 -37.02
CA THR A 604 -30.73 5.26 -35.65
C THR A 604 -30.18 4.05 -34.89
N GLN A 605 -30.11 2.89 -35.53
CA GLN A 605 -29.54 1.68 -34.90
C GLN A 605 -28.05 1.84 -34.62
N PHE A 606 -27.30 2.48 -35.53
CA PHE A 606 -25.90 2.80 -35.31
C PHE A 606 -25.69 3.78 -34.14
N ILE A 607 -26.52 4.81 -34.02
CA ILE A 607 -26.48 5.74 -32.88
C ILE A 607 -26.75 5.00 -31.57
N ASN A 608 -27.73 4.09 -31.52
CA ASN A 608 -28.00 3.27 -30.33
C ASN A 608 -26.80 2.39 -29.94
N LEU A 609 -26.11 1.82 -30.92
CA LEU A 609 -24.88 1.06 -30.68
C LEU A 609 -23.80 1.93 -30.03
N LEU A 610 -23.60 3.15 -30.52
CA LEU A 610 -22.65 4.11 -29.93
C LEU A 610 -23.06 4.54 -28.52
N THR A 611 -24.35 4.72 -28.25
CA THR A 611 -24.88 4.99 -26.91
C THR A 611 -24.53 3.85 -25.94
N ASN A 612 -24.70 2.60 -26.36
CA ASN A 612 -24.36 1.43 -25.54
C ASN A 612 -22.85 1.29 -25.29
N LEU A 613 -22.01 1.80 -26.20
CA LEU A 613 -20.56 1.91 -26.01
C LEU A 613 -20.13 3.11 -25.15
N GLY A 614 -21.10 3.90 -24.66
CA GLY A 614 -20.85 5.09 -23.84
C GLY A 614 -20.35 6.29 -24.63
N ALA A 615 -20.46 6.31 -25.97
CA ALA A 615 -19.86 7.35 -26.79
C ALA A 615 -20.37 8.77 -26.46
N PHE A 616 -21.62 8.89 -26.00
CA PHE A 616 -22.26 10.17 -25.65
C PHE A 616 -22.12 10.56 -24.16
N GLN A 617 -21.42 9.77 -23.35
CA GLN A 617 -21.17 10.07 -21.92
C GLN A 617 -19.97 11.00 -21.70
N GLN A 618 -19.18 11.25 -22.74
CA GLN A 618 -18.03 12.15 -22.73
C GLN A 618 -18.11 13.16 -23.88
N PRO A 619 -17.52 14.36 -23.74
CA PRO A 619 -17.53 15.38 -24.80
C PRO A 619 -16.83 14.96 -26.10
N HIS A 620 -15.92 13.99 -26.03
CA HIS A 620 -15.18 13.44 -27.17
C HIS A 620 -14.94 11.95 -26.95
N TRP A 621 -15.31 11.14 -27.94
CA TRP A 621 -15.12 9.70 -27.94
C TRP A 621 -14.59 9.27 -29.31
N ILE A 622 -13.61 8.37 -29.34
CA ILE A 622 -13.04 7.85 -30.57
C ILE A 622 -12.72 6.37 -30.43
N ALA A 623 -13.03 5.59 -31.45
CA ALA A 623 -12.68 4.17 -31.51
C ALA A 623 -12.35 3.73 -32.93
N ARG A 624 -11.53 2.69 -33.04
CA ARG A 624 -11.24 2.02 -34.31
C ARG A 624 -12.01 0.71 -34.39
N GLY A 625 -12.72 0.51 -35.49
CA GLY A 625 -13.41 -0.73 -35.81
C GLY A 625 -12.42 -1.86 -36.08
N SER A 626 -12.73 -3.07 -35.63
CA SER A 626 -11.93 -4.27 -35.90
C SER A 626 -11.81 -4.51 -37.41
N TRP A 627 -10.76 -5.20 -37.86
CA TRP A 627 -10.64 -5.62 -39.26
C TRP A 627 -11.59 -6.77 -39.66
N SER A 628 -12.35 -7.35 -38.72
CA SER A 628 -13.30 -8.42 -39.01
C SER A 628 -14.57 -7.87 -39.65
N TYR A 629 -14.79 -8.20 -40.93
CA TYR A 629 -16.01 -7.84 -41.63
C TYR A 629 -17.24 -8.40 -40.92
N ALA A 630 -17.24 -9.72 -40.65
CA ALA A 630 -18.34 -10.41 -39.97
C ALA A 630 -18.69 -9.83 -38.59
N SER A 631 -17.72 -9.20 -37.92
CA SER A 631 -17.89 -8.57 -36.61
C SER A 631 -18.20 -7.08 -36.69
N ASN A 632 -18.62 -6.57 -37.85
CA ASN A 632 -19.04 -5.18 -38.02
C ASN A 632 -20.28 -5.11 -38.92
N GLN A 633 -21.11 -4.11 -38.68
CA GLN A 633 -22.34 -3.89 -39.44
C GLN A 633 -22.13 -2.83 -40.54
N ILE A 634 -23.17 -2.64 -41.36
CA ILE A 634 -23.14 -1.76 -42.55
C ILE A 634 -24.27 -0.74 -42.45
N ILE A 635 -23.95 0.55 -42.49
CA ILE A 635 -24.97 1.61 -42.53
C ILE A 635 -25.49 1.78 -43.95
N THR A 636 -26.80 1.75 -44.16
CA THR A 636 -27.39 1.73 -45.53
C THR A 636 -28.35 2.87 -45.85
N ASP A 637 -28.79 3.64 -44.86
CA ASP A 637 -29.73 4.76 -45.02
C ASP A 637 -29.04 6.13 -45.08
N SER A 638 -27.71 6.16 -45.26
CA SER A 638 -26.92 7.40 -45.28
C SER A 638 -27.21 8.29 -46.51
N GLY A 639 -27.81 7.73 -47.56
CA GLY A 639 -28.00 8.40 -48.85
C GLY A 639 -26.75 8.39 -49.75
N PHE A 640 -25.59 7.92 -49.26
CA PHE A 640 -24.31 7.90 -49.98
C PHE A 640 -23.81 6.48 -50.28
N GLY A 641 -24.72 5.50 -50.25
CA GLY A 641 -24.41 4.08 -50.40
C GLY A 641 -24.10 3.40 -49.06
N LYS A 642 -23.61 2.15 -49.15
CA LYS A 642 -23.34 1.30 -47.99
C LYS A 642 -22.02 1.69 -47.32
N ILE A 643 -22.08 2.11 -46.06
CA ILE A 643 -20.90 2.44 -45.25
C ILE A 643 -20.56 1.24 -44.36
N HIS A 644 -19.49 0.52 -44.71
CA HIS A 644 -19.04 -0.65 -43.95
C HIS A 644 -18.16 -0.21 -42.77
N LEU A 645 -18.41 -0.70 -41.54
CA LEU A 645 -17.72 -0.20 -40.33
C LEU A 645 -16.42 -0.92 -39.97
N ALA A 646 -16.12 -2.06 -40.61
CA ALA A 646 -14.85 -2.77 -40.41
C ALA A 646 -13.65 -1.89 -40.78
N GLY A 647 -12.67 -1.83 -39.89
CA GLY A 647 -11.45 -1.02 -40.06
C GLY A 647 -11.66 0.50 -40.02
N CYS A 648 -12.89 1.00 -39.86
CA CYS A 648 -13.20 2.42 -39.79
C CYS A 648 -12.71 3.06 -38.49
N ILE A 649 -12.40 4.34 -38.52
CA ILE A 649 -12.32 5.16 -37.31
C ILE A 649 -13.68 5.85 -37.14
N VAL A 650 -14.28 5.69 -35.97
CA VAL A 650 -15.51 6.38 -35.59
C VAL A 650 -15.19 7.36 -34.46
N GLU A 651 -15.45 8.64 -34.71
CA GLU A 651 -15.27 9.73 -33.76
C GLU A 651 -16.63 10.36 -33.47
N VAL A 652 -16.92 10.61 -32.20
CA VAL A 652 -18.13 11.28 -31.71
C VAL A 652 -17.71 12.49 -30.89
N LEU A 653 -18.20 13.66 -31.29
CA LEU A 653 -17.94 14.94 -30.65
C LEU A 653 -19.28 15.49 -30.13
N GLY A 654 -19.36 15.84 -28.85
CA GLY A 654 -20.59 16.30 -28.19
C GLY A 654 -21.27 15.22 -27.32
N THR A 655 -22.46 15.54 -26.82
CA THR A 655 -23.22 14.69 -25.89
C THR A 655 -24.56 14.29 -26.49
N SER A 656 -25.37 13.51 -25.78
CA SER A 656 -26.63 12.96 -26.30
C SER A 656 -27.65 13.98 -26.82
N THR A 657 -27.50 15.28 -26.51
CA THR A 657 -28.39 16.34 -26.98
C THR A 657 -27.96 16.99 -28.29
N ALA A 658 -26.66 17.03 -28.58
CA ALA A 658 -26.09 17.61 -29.80
C ALA A 658 -24.69 17.02 -30.02
N TYR A 659 -24.47 16.46 -31.21
CA TYR A 659 -23.25 15.73 -31.51
C TYR A 659 -22.93 15.69 -33.01
N THR A 660 -21.65 15.46 -33.32
CA THR A 660 -21.14 15.14 -34.65
C THR A 660 -20.49 13.77 -34.62
N ILE A 661 -20.87 12.89 -35.55
CA ILE A 661 -20.24 11.59 -35.76
C ILE A 661 -19.42 11.67 -37.05
N ARG A 662 -18.14 11.31 -37.00
CA ARG A 662 -17.28 11.16 -38.17
C ARG A 662 -16.89 9.70 -38.34
N ILE A 663 -17.03 9.19 -39.56
CA ILE A 663 -16.60 7.85 -39.95
C ILE A 663 -15.54 8.01 -41.02
N LEU A 664 -14.30 7.68 -40.69
CA LEU A 664 -13.20 7.54 -41.65
C LEU A 664 -13.11 6.08 -42.06
N THR A 665 -13.35 5.82 -43.33
CA THR A 665 -13.28 4.48 -43.91
C THR A 665 -11.84 4.07 -44.26
N PRO A 666 -11.52 2.77 -44.24
CA PRO A 666 -10.16 2.32 -44.54
C PRO A 666 -9.83 2.45 -46.04
N THR A 667 -8.55 2.22 -46.38
CA THR A 667 -8.03 2.32 -47.75
C THR A 667 -8.33 1.11 -48.63
N THR A 668 -8.81 0.01 -48.04
CA THR A 668 -9.11 -1.26 -48.73
C THR A 668 -10.37 -1.90 -48.15
N SER A 669 -11.25 -2.48 -48.98
CA SER A 669 -12.38 -3.31 -48.51
C SER A 669 -12.49 -4.60 -49.33
N SER A 670 -12.90 -5.69 -48.69
CA SER A 670 -13.20 -6.97 -49.35
C SER A 670 -14.69 -7.16 -49.69
N ALA A 671 -15.52 -6.15 -49.44
CA ALA A 671 -16.97 -6.24 -49.58
C ALA A 671 -17.51 -5.10 -50.45
N GLY A 672 -17.48 -5.29 -51.78
CA GLY A 672 -18.44 -4.76 -52.78
C GLY A 672 -18.91 -3.29 -52.75
N SER A 673 -18.36 -2.42 -51.90
CA SER A 673 -18.75 -1.02 -51.74
C SER A 673 -17.56 -0.13 -52.05
N ALA A 674 -17.21 -0.06 -53.33
CA ALA A 674 -16.17 0.85 -53.83
C ALA A 674 -16.49 2.33 -53.54
N LEU A 675 -17.76 2.65 -53.24
CA LEU A 675 -18.25 4.01 -53.00
C LEU A 675 -17.91 4.58 -51.60
N ALA A 676 -17.45 3.73 -50.67
CA ALA A 676 -17.17 4.10 -49.29
C ALA A 676 -15.71 3.81 -48.89
N LEU A 677 -14.79 3.66 -49.86
CA LEU A 677 -13.35 3.60 -49.57
C LEU A 677 -12.74 5.00 -49.58
N ASN A 678 -11.66 5.19 -48.82
CA ASN A 678 -10.94 6.48 -48.76
C ASN A 678 -11.86 7.69 -48.52
N SER A 679 -12.96 7.47 -47.80
CA SER A 679 -14.05 8.44 -47.63
C SER A 679 -14.24 8.79 -46.16
N GLU A 680 -14.55 10.06 -45.90
CA GLU A 680 -15.05 10.51 -44.61
C GLU A 680 -16.55 10.81 -44.72
N PHE A 681 -17.32 10.27 -43.79
CA PHE A 681 -18.74 10.55 -43.65
C PHE A 681 -18.99 11.28 -42.34
N VAL A 682 -19.72 12.38 -42.38
CA VAL A 682 -20.02 13.21 -41.22
C VAL A 682 -21.52 13.27 -41.01
N TYR A 683 -21.99 12.79 -39.87
CA TYR A 683 -23.37 12.97 -39.41
C TYR A 683 -23.40 14.08 -38.37
N ILE A 684 -24.30 15.05 -38.52
CA ILE A 684 -24.44 16.16 -37.57
C ILE A 684 -25.86 16.16 -37.02
N ASN A 685 -25.99 16.24 -35.69
CA ASN A 685 -27.23 16.46 -34.98
C ASN A 685 -27.05 17.64 -34.01
N ASN A 686 -27.76 18.75 -34.24
CA ASN A 686 -27.68 19.96 -33.40
C ASN A 686 -28.84 20.06 -32.39
N GLY A 687 -29.54 18.97 -32.11
CA GLY A 687 -30.69 18.92 -31.20
C GLY A 687 -32.03 19.04 -31.92
N SER A 688 -33.13 18.95 -31.14
CA SER A 688 -34.50 18.73 -31.63
C SER A 688 -35.05 19.83 -32.57
N SER A 689 -34.41 21.00 -32.62
CA SER A 689 -34.82 22.13 -33.47
C SER A 689 -34.14 22.14 -34.85
N TYR A 690 -33.24 21.19 -35.13
CA TYR A 690 -32.50 21.12 -36.38
C TYR A 690 -32.66 19.74 -37.03
N SER A 691 -32.70 19.69 -38.36
CA SER A 691 -32.74 18.42 -39.10
C SER A 691 -31.34 17.79 -39.12
N PRO A 692 -31.13 16.61 -38.50
CA PRO A 692 -29.86 15.94 -38.57
C PRO A 692 -29.65 15.29 -39.95
N GLY A 693 -28.39 15.07 -40.34
CA GLY A 693 -28.12 14.48 -41.66
C GLY A 693 -26.67 14.11 -41.90
N TRP A 694 -26.48 13.19 -42.86
CA TRP A 694 -25.18 12.76 -43.34
C TRP A 694 -24.62 13.71 -44.39
N ARG A 695 -23.28 13.78 -44.44
CA ARG A 695 -22.48 14.45 -45.46
C ARG A 695 -21.34 13.51 -45.83
N LYS A 696 -21.02 13.41 -47.12
CA LYS A 696 -19.80 12.75 -47.59
C LYS A 696 -18.75 13.81 -47.91
N ILE A 697 -17.53 13.60 -47.46
CA ILE A 697 -16.37 14.41 -47.83
C ILE A 697 -15.72 13.79 -49.06
N TRP A 698 -15.75 14.54 -50.16
CA TRP A 698 -15.10 14.14 -51.41
C TRP A 698 -13.61 14.48 -51.37
N THR A 699 -12.79 13.56 -51.84
CA THR A 699 -11.33 13.68 -51.90
C THR A 699 -10.85 13.23 -53.28
N SER A 700 -9.60 13.58 -53.61
CA SER A 700 -8.93 13.10 -54.81
C SER A 700 -8.74 11.57 -54.85
N ASN A 701 -9.21 10.81 -53.86
CA ASN A 701 -9.15 9.35 -53.87
C ASN A 701 -10.54 8.71 -53.91
N ASN A 702 -11.63 9.50 -53.91
CA ASN A 702 -12.99 8.96 -53.77
C ASN A 702 -14.07 9.64 -54.63
N ASP A 703 -13.74 10.61 -55.49
CA ASP A 703 -14.73 11.35 -56.31
C ASP A 703 -14.99 10.80 -57.73
N GLY A 704 -14.05 10.08 -58.35
CA GLY A 704 -14.20 9.66 -59.75
C GLY A 704 -12.88 9.59 -60.53
N VAL A 705 -12.92 9.19 -61.82
CA VAL A 705 -11.71 8.81 -62.57
C VAL A 705 -10.87 10.03 -62.96
N GLY A 706 -9.77 10.22 -62.25
CA GLY A 706 -8.80 11.30 -62.44
C GLY A 706 -8.76 12.28 -61.26
N SER A 707 -9.84 12.33 -60.49
CA SER A 707 -9.96 12.89 -59.14
C SER A 707 -9.59 14.34 -58.90
N GLY A 708 -9.27 15.09 -59.96
CA GLY A 708 -9.58 16.50 -59.91
C GLY A 708 -11.06 16.57 -59.53
N MET A 709 -11.39 17.42 -58.58
CA MET A 709 -12.78 17.76 -58.29
C MET A 709 -13.32 18.49 -59.53
N ASP A 710 -13.52 17.75 -60.61
CA ASP A 710 -13.36 18.18 -61.99
C ASP A 710 -14.48 19.15 -62.34
N ALA A 711 -14.08 20.41 -62.54
CA ALA A 711 -14.86 21.40 -63.25
C ALA A 711 -14.93 21.07 -64.75
N ASP A 712 -15.31 19.84 -65.13
CA ASP A 712 -15.38 19.40 -66.54
C ASP A 712 -16.57 20.00 -67.31
N LEU A 713 -17.29 20.93 -66.68
CA LEU A 713 -18.16 21.91 -67.33
C LEU A 713 -17.64 23.33 -67.05
N LEU A 714 -17.03 23.96 -68.07
CA LEU A 714 -16.94 25.41 -68.11
C LEU A 714 -18.28 25.93 -68.64
N ASP A 715 -19.02 26.68 -67.81
CA ASP A 715 -20.30 27.30 -68.18
C ASP A 715 -21.37 26.34 -68.74
N GLY A 716 -21.32 25.06 -68.36
CA GLY A 716 -22.30 24.04 -68.75
C GLY A 716 -22.04 23.33 -70.09
N LYS A 717 -20.80 23.34 -70.60
CA LYS A 717 -20.40 22.62 -71.82
C LYS A 717 -19.22 21.67 -71.57
N HIS A 718 -19.30 20.45 -72.12
CA HIS A 718 -18.29 19.41 -71.98
C HIS A 718 -17.10 19.67 -72.93
N ALA A 719 -15.90 19.17 -72.64
CA ALA A 719 -14.70 19.41 -73.44
C ALA A 719 -14.86 19.00 -74.94
N SER A 720 -15.74 18.05 -75.24
CA SER A 720 -16.08 17.62 -76.60
C SER A 720 -16.96 18.61 -77.39
N ASP A 721 -17.54 19.60 -76.72
CA ASP A 721 -18.34 20.67 -77.35
C ASP A 721 -17.45 21.80 -77.91
N PHE A 722 -16.16 21.80 -77.59
CA PHE A 722 -15.19 22.77 -78.08
C PHE A 722 -14.43 22.21 -79.29
N LEU A 723 -14.27 23.02 -80.33
CA LEU A 723 -13.53 22.62 -81.53
C LEU A 723 -12.05 22.33 -81.21
N PRO A 724 -11.48 21.19 -81.62
CA PRO A 724 -10.08 20.87 -81.37
C PRO A 724 -9.15 21.75 -82.22
N ARG A 725 -8.04 22.20 -81.63
CA ARG A 725 -7.06 23.12 -82.25
C ARG A 725 -6.28 22.52 -83.43
N THR A 726 -6.32 21.20 -83.61
CA THR A 726 -5.69 20.54 -84.76
C THR A 726 -6.64 20.56 -85.95
N GLY A 727 -6.37 21.47 -86.89
CA GLY A 727 -7.02 21.69 -88.19
C GLY A 727 -8.20 20.79 -88.57
N LEU A 728 -9.38 21.38 -88.63
CA LEU A 728 -10.57 20.78 -89.23
C LEU A 728 -10.34 20.54 -90.71
N THR A 729 -10.67 19.34 -91.20
CA THR A 729 -10.75 19.09 -92.63
C THR A 729 -12.09 19.58 -93.15
N TRP A 730 -12.18 19.88 -94.45
CA TRP A 730 -13.44 20.28 -95.09
C TRP A 730 -14.55 19.23 -94.95
N ASN A 731 -14.21 17.96 -94.69
CA ASN A 731 -15.18 16.91 -94.43
C ASN A 731 -15.82 17.01 -93.04
N ASP A 732 -15.17 17.66 -92.07
CA ASP A 732 -15.68 17.84 -90.70
C ASP A 732 -16.74 18.97 -90.60
N LEU A 733 -16.92 19.74 -91.67
CA LEU A 733 -17.88 20.86 -91.75
C LEU A 733 -19.10 20.58 -92.65
N LYS A 734 -19.17 19.43 -93.33
CA LYS A 734 -20.32 19.05 -94.16
C LYS A 734 -21.31 18.20 -93.36
N GLY A 735 -22.09 18.86 -92.51
CA GLY A 735 -23.17 18.21 -91.77
C GLY A 735 -23.78 19.02 -90.62
N VAL A 736 -23.48 20.32 -90.53
CA VAL A 736 -24.21 21.25 -89.64
C VAL A 736 -25.29 21.96 -90.44
#